data_AF-A0ABD4PV12-F1
#
_entry.id   AF-A0ABD4PV12-F1
#
_cell.length_a   1.000
_cell.length_b   1.000
_cell.length_c   1.000
_cell.angle_alpha   90.00
_cell.angle_beta   90.00
_cell.angle_gamma   90.00
#
_symmetry.space_group_name_H-M   'P 1'
#
loop_
_entity.id
_entity.type
_entity.pdbx_description
1 polymer ?
#
loop_
_entity_poly.entity_id
_entity_poly.type
_entity_poly.pdbx_seq_one_letter_code
_entity_poly.pdbx_strand_id
1 'polypeptide(L)'
;MCPLLYTNTNIYPIDFLNLTNQEGFLYEIINNKKNYIQIELEKINSKIEEIENKIGDLNNKITQDDDDLLSFILGLLARKGYSRIDNKDFHNISLDDIKNIMNKEENDRILANSYYEYVYDIFTDEIKSKILEKENLIKNNEFSEKNKLTKELLNLKHKRKILLEKTLSDLILDSSINIDFGKNKLIKVLLMKGYINERYTNYISYFREGEISFKELEFIQSVISKTFMPINYELNNIDKIIKRIDIKDLSDEYILNLYLIVDLILDETKFDSLKYDKILSQFNEINYFKLNFLERLSEFNLEVYGMLIKKISINNKNLFKELCFNNKTNDFINLNFKIFINQLSIDELINQNINSSVEKFILSKENILSFDSIRSNKDKFINLIHELDIKFNNLNPIVSKLYSTDIKDINFMIYNKNMYEINQSMIDYIYNYNTNTNFILKNISYSMIKDSKNDNMKNYIDSNINFYIKNVFLNKNYVDNDKIEYIIELLNSENLNKELQLKIIQQKIFNINMLSEITNNNILDQILINNRINISWSNLNFYFNKKGLNDYLISYLNSEYNVEILKDKIIPEEVIDSYFDFKCKIILEQKIDDKSIEKFKNLFNEPLGNINLSNISNERLLLLIQLKIIELTPSIYNPISKKSNSIVLIEQNIDKYMDSREEYEYFLDDSEVKYILKSKNISSEQKSRFLSILDNDELNLSKNYKFIGDFVLKKNITELSEIEEEIIELYFEELKENINTMSLAEIKLTLSKLKVQYEGFNILKSGSFKINIDDNLDKDFLDTLKIKGVISSFTFLNDYEVKINRKQNKKLN
;
A
#
# COMPACT_ATOMS: atom_id res chain seq x y z
N MET A 1 -11.34 -18.64 75.57
CA MET A 1 -10.29 -18.65 76.61
C MET A 1 -9.46 -19.90 76.47
N CYS A 2 -8.14 -19.78 76.30
CA CYS A 2 -7.24 -20.91 76.07
C CYS A 2 -7.07 -21.75 77.36
N PRO A 3 -7.20 -23.09 77.32
CA PRO A 3 -6.96 -23.97 78.49
C PRO A 3 -5.58 -23.82 79.13
N LEU A 4 -4.61 -23.29 78.37
CA LEU A 4 -3.24 -22.97 78.81
C LEU A 4 -3.16 -21.81 79.82
N LEU A 5 -4.07 -20.82 79.76
CA LEU A 5 -4.06 -19.71 80.71
C LEU A 5 -4.50 -20.17 82.11
N TYR A 6 -5.49 -21.08 82.19
CA TYR A 6 -6.03 -21.58 83.45
C TYR A 6 -5.13 -22.61 84.15
N THR A 7 -4.24 -23.27 83.40
CA THR A 7 -3.26 -24.23 83.95
C THR A 7 -1.94 -23.54 84.34
N ASN A 8 -1.53 -22.48 83.64
CA ASN A 8 -0.31 -21.73 83.94
C ASN A 8 -0.42 -20.78 85.13
N THR A 9 -1.64 -20.32 85.47
CA THR A 9 -1.91 -19.58 86.72
C THR A 9 -1.57 -20.38 87.97
N ASN A 10 -1.43 -21.72 87.91
CA ASN A 10 -1.04 -22.52 89.08
C ASN A 10 0.49 -22.67 89.28
N ILE A 11 1.33 -22.40 88.27
CA ILE A 11 2.79 -22.56 88.36
C ILE A 11 3.50 -21.20 88.59
N TYR A 12 2.98 -20.10 88.02
CA TYR A 12 3.46 -18.74 88.27
C TYR A 12 2.31 -17.73 88.50
N PRO A 13 1.38 -17.97 89.44
CA PRO A 13 0.17 -17.13 89.64
C PRO A 13 0.48 -15.65 89.82
N ILE A 14 1.55 -15.35 90.57
CA ILE A 14 1.92 -14.00 90.96
C ILE A 14 2.38 -13.18 89.75
N ASP A 15 3.19 -13.75 88.85
CA ASP A 15 3.71 -12.98 87.72
C ASP A 15 2.64 -12.70 86.65
N PHE A 16 1.66 -13.62 86.47
CA PHE A 16 0.48 -13.36 85.63
C PHE A 16 -0.51 -12.37 86.27
N LEU A 17 -0.67 -12.40 87.59
CA LEU A 17 -1.45 -11.38 88.31
C LEU A 17 -0.78 -10.01 88.18
N ASN A 18 0.53 -9.94 88.39
CA ASN A 18 1.30 -8.70 88.24
C ASN A 18 1.24 -8.18 86.81
N LEU A 19 1.26 -9.08 85.80
CA LEU A 19 1.08 -8.71 84.39
C LEU A 19 -0.26 -7.97 84.16
N THR A 20 -1.34 -8.34 84.85
CA THR A 20 -2.63 -7.61 84.80
C THR A 20 -2.55 -6.23 85.45
N ASN A 21 -1.69 -6.06 86.45
CA ASN A 21 -1.40 -4.80 87.14
C ASN A 21 -0.31 -3.96 86.47
N GLN A 22 0.18 -4.36 85.27
CA GLN A 22 1.28 -3.69 84.56
C GLN A 22 2.62 -3.69 85.34
N GLU A 23 2.88 -4.76 86.08
CA GLU A 23 4.11 -4.95 86.87
C GLU A 23 4.61 -6.40 86.71
N GLY A 24 5.81 -6.70 87.21
CA GLY A 24 6.36 -8.07 87.20
C GLY A 24 7.28 -8.38 86.02
N PHE A 25 7.91 -9.57 86.07
CA PHE A 25 9.02 -9.95 85.20
C PHE A 25 8.57 -10.08 83.73
N LEU A 26 7.42 -10.72 83.51
CA LEU A 26 6.83 -10.85 82.18
C LEU A 26 6.43 -9.48 81.57
N TYR A 27 5.94 -8.55 82.40
CA TYR A 27 5.61 -7.19 81.96
C TYR A 27 6.86 -6.44 81.52
N GLU A 28 7.93 -6.47 82.31
CA GLU A 28 9.21 -5.81 81.99
C GLU A 28 9.81 -6.31 80.67
N ILE A 29 9.77 -7.62 80.42
CA ILE A 29 10.27 -8.18 79.16
C ILE A 29 9.46 -7.65 77.98
N ILE A 30 8.13 -7.70 78.06
CA ILE A 30 7.25 -7.29 76.97
C ILE A 30 7.37 -5.78 76.72
N ASN A 31 7.37 -4.97 77.77
CA ASN A 31 7.42 -3.51 77.67
C ASN A 31 8.79 -3.02 77.14
N ASN A 32 9.87 -3.76 77.40
CA ASN A 32 11.20 -3.47 76.86
C ASN A 32 11.41 -3.88 75.39
N LYS A 33 10.42 -4.47 74.71
CA LYS A 33 10.54 -4.85 73.28
C LYS A 33 11.06 -3.69 72.42
N LYS A 34 10.56 -2.47 72.64
CA LYS A 34 10.99 -1.28 71.89
C LYS A 34 12.49 -1.01 72.09
N ASN A 35 12.96 -1.07 73.32
CA ASN A 35 14.38 -0.86 73.66
C ASN A 35 15.27 -1.93 73.03
N TYR A 36 14.83 -3.18 73.03
CA TYR A 36 15.56 -4.28 72.38
C TYR A 36 15.72 -4.06 70.87
N ILE A 37 14.64 -3.68 70.19
CA ILE A 37 14.67 -3.36 68.76
C ILE A 37 15.58 -2.15 68.51
N GLN A 38 15.51 -1.12 69.35
CA GLN A 38 16.30 0.10 69.20
C GLN A 38 17.81 -0.16 69.27
N ILE A 39 18.28 -0.99 70.21
CA ILE A 39 19.70 -1.35 70.34
C ILE A 39 20.23 -2.03 69.06
N GLU A 40 19.46 -2.95 68.49
CA GLU A 40 19.85 -3.62 67.25
C GLU A 40 19.70 -2.69 66.03
N LEU A 41 18.73 -1.80 66.02
CA LEU A 41 18.57 -0.77 64.98
C LEU A 41 19.74 0.19 64.94
N GLU A 42 20.25 0.63 66.10
CA GLU A 42 21.44 1.49 66.18
C GLU A 42 22.64 0.82 65.51
N LYS A 43 22.88 -0.47 65.77
CA LYS A 43 23.93 -1.24 65.11
C LYS A 43 23.75 -1.32 63.58
N ILE A 44 22.52 -1.53 63.11
CA ILE A 44 22.24 -1.61 61.67
C ILE A 44 22.37 -0.23 61.02
N ASN A 45 21.86 0.82 61.65
CA ASN A 45 21.90 2.18 61.14
C ASN A 45 23.34 2.71 61.06
N SER A 46 24.19 2.47 62.07
CA SER A 46 25.60 2.84 61.99
C SER A 46 26.33 2.16 60.82
N LYS A 47 25.99 0.89 60.51
CA LYS A 47 26.54 0.21 59.33
C LYS A 47 26.00 0.75 58.01
N ILE A 48 24.72 1.11 57.96
CA ILE A 48 24.13 1.77 56.78
C ILE A 48 24.85 3.08 56.51
N GLU A 49 25.04 3.91 57.53
CA GLU A 49 25.74 5.19 57.43
C GLU A 49 27.21 4.99 56.98
N GLU A 50 27.91 3.99 57.53
CA GLU A 50 29.27 3.64 57.10
C GLU A 50 29.33 3.27 55.62
N ILE A 51 28.40 2.45 55.12
CA ILE A 51 28.36 2.03 53.71
C ILE A 51 27.92 3.18 52.80
N GLU A 52 26.96 4.00 53.21
CA GLU A 52 26.52 5.17 52.43
C GLU A 52 27.67 6.18 52.29
N ASN A 53 28.46 6.40 53.35
CA ASN A 53 29.67 7.21 53.28
C ASN A 53 30.72 6.58 52.35
N LYS A 54 30.99 5.26 52.43
CA LYS A 54 31.91 4.57 51.50
C LYS A 54 31.45 4.66 50.04
N ILE A 55 30.15 4.57 49.76
CA ILE A 55 29.60 4.75 48.42
C ILE A 55 29.74 6.22 47.97
N GLY A 56 29.54 7.18 48.87
CA GLY A 56 29.80 8.60 48.62
C GLY A 56 31.27 8.86 48.26
N ASP A 57 32.20 8.31 49.03
CA ASP A 57 33.64 8.40 48.79
C ASP A 57 34.03 7.74 47.45
N LEU A 58 33.46 6.57 47.13
CA LEU A 58 33.64 5.91 45.83
C LEU A 58 33.07 6.74 44.69
N ASN A 59 31.91 7.40 44.86
CA ASN A 59 31.37 8.27 43.83
C ASN A 59 32.29 9.47 43.57
N ASN A 60 32.84 10.07 44.63
CA ASN A 60 33.82 11.15 44.50
C ASN A 60 35.11 10.67 43.83
N LYS A 61 35.54 9.44 44.12
CA LYS A 61 36.71 8.81 43.52
C LYS A 61 36.49 8.45 42.05
N ILE A 62 35.29 8.01 41.66
CA ILE A 62 34.92 7.78 40.25
C ILE A 62 35.00 9.10 39.46
N THR A 63 34.53 10.21 40.04
CA THR A 63 34.67 11.53 39.40
C THR A 63 36.14 11.94 39.26
N GLN A 64 36.98 11.66 40.27
CA GLN A 64 38.43 11.87 40.18
C GLN A 64 39.10 10.93 39.17
N ASP A 65 38.63 9.70 39.01
CA ASP A 65 39.14 8.73 38.04
C ASP A 65 38.75 9.12 36.60
N ASP A 66 37.58 9.73 36.39
CA ASP A 66 37.20 10.36 35.12
C ASP A 66 38.06 11.60 34.81
N ASP A 67 38.36 12.43 35.81
CA ASP A 67 39.29 13.57 35.68
C ASP A 67 40.74 13.11 35.44
N ASP A 68 41.18 12.02 36.08
CA ASP A 68 42.48 11.39 35.90
C ASP A 68 42.58 10.70 34.54
N LEU A 69 41.51 10.08 34.06
CA LEU A 69 41.43 9.51 32.72
C LEU A 69 41.46 10.61 31.67
N LEU A 70 40.70 11.70 31.86
CA LEU A 70 40.77 12.88 31.01
C LEU A 70 42.19 13.45 31.00
N SER A 71 42.81 13.64 32.16
CA SER A 71 44.19 14.13 32.30
C SER A 71 45.21 13.19 31.65
N PHE A 72 45.01 11.87 31.76
CA PHE A 72 45.83 10.86 31.12
C PHE A 72 45.72 10.92 29.59
N ILE A 73 44.49 11.02 29.05
CA ILE A 73 44.24 11.14 27.62
C ILE A 73 44.84 12.45 27.08
N LEU A 74 44.57 13.57 27.74
CA LEU A 74 45.14 14.87 27.36
C LEU A 74 46.67 14.86 27.44
N GLY A 75 47.25 14.17 28.41
CA GLY A 75 48.70 13.97 28.51
C GLY A 75 49.29 13.13 27.37
N LEU A 76 48.58 12.09 26.90
CA LEU A 76 48.99 11.32 25.72
C LEU A 76 48.94 12.16 24.43
N LEU A 77 47.89 12.96 24.28
CA LEU A 77 47.69 13.82 23.12
C LEU A 77 48.66 15.01 23.11
N ALA A 78 48.93 15.61 24.27
CA ALA A 78 49.91 16.67 24.43
C ALA A 78 51.33 16.22 24.07
N ARG A 79 51.70 14.97 24.42
CA ARG A 79 52.97 14.36 24.00
C ARG A 79 53.10 14.19 22.49
N LYS A 80 51.98 14.11 21.77
CA LYS A 80 51.94 14.11 20.30
C LYS A 80 51.85 15.52 19.69
N GLY A 81 51.94 16.57 20.50
CA GLY A 81 51.96 17.96 20.04
C GLY A 81 50.58 18.61 19.88
N TYR A 82 49.52 18.02 20.44
CA TYR A 82 48.18 18.60 20.43
C TYR A 82 47.93 19.47 21.65
N SER A 83 47.28 20.62 21.45
CA SER A 83 46.81 21.50 22.54
C SER A 83 45.34 21.90 22.42
N ARG A 84 44.71 21.62 21.26
CA ARG A 84 43.29 21.85 20.95
C ARG A 84 42.77 20.73 20.06
N ILE A 85 41.54 20.28 20.28
CA ILE A 85 40.83 19.30 19.43
C ILE A 85 39.36 19.72 19.28
N ASP A 86 38.82 19.59 18.07
CA ASP A 86 37.42 19.87 17.69
C ASP A 86 36.92 21.24 18.19
N ASN A 87 37.71 22.28 17.90
CA ASN A 87 37.51 23.68 18.34
C ASN A 87 37.53 23.92 19.86
N LYS A 88 37.88 22.93 20.68
CA LYS A 88 38.04 23.07 22.13
C LYS A 88 39.51 23.07 22.55
N ASP A 89 39.87 24.00 23.44
CA ASP A 89 41.14 23.95 24.16
C ASP A 89 41.15 22.77 25.13
N PHE A 90 42.33 22.17 25.37
CA PHE A 90 42.47 21.09 26.35
C PHE A 90 42.02 21.49 27.77
N HIS A 91 42.06 22.78 28.09
CA HIS A 91 41.57 23.28 29.38
C HIS A 91 40.03 23.29 29.49
N ASN A 92 39.31 23.19 28.36
CA ASN A 92 37.85 23.33 28.27
C ASN A 92 37.17 22.08 27.66
N ILE A 93 37.90 20.97 27.51
CA ILE A 93 37.40 19.72 26.91
C ILE A 93 37.03 18.74 28.02
N SER A 94 35.87 18.09 27.91
CA SER A 94 35.43 17.07 28.86
C SER A 94 35.78 15.65 28.39
N LEU A 95 35.67 14.67 29.29
CA LEU A 95 35.82 13.26 28.92
C LEU A 95 34.73 12.80 27.94
N ASP A 96 33.52 13.33 28.04
CA ASP A 96 32.43 13.05 27.10
C ASP A 96 32.70 13.63 25.71
N ASP A 97 33.33 14.80 25.63
CA ASP A 97 33.80 15.36 24.36
C ASP A 97 34.80 14.41 23.70
N ILE A 98 35.76 13.89 24.47
CA ILE A 98 36.74 12.93 23.99
C ILE A 98 36.08 11.63 23.50
N LYS A 99 35.14 11.07 24.27
CA LYS A 99 34.39 9.86 23.87
C LYS A 99 33.60 10.10 22.59
N ASN A 100 32.97 11.26 22.44
CA ASN A 100 32.26 11.63 21.21
C ASN A 100 33.21 11.72 20.01
N ILE A 101 34.41 12.29 20.19
CA ILE A 101 35.42 12.36 19.13
C ILE A 101 35.95 10.97 18.77
N MET A 102 36.17 10.10 19.76
CA MET A 102 36.61 8.71 19.53
C MET A 102 35.57 7.85 18.80
N ASN A 103 34.28 8.21 18.88
CA ASN A 103 33.16 7.50 18.26
C ASN A 103 32.77 8.03 16.86
N LYS A 104 33.45 9.06 16.34
CA LYS A 104 33.25 9.52 14.96
C LYS A 104 33.73 8.44 13.98
N GLU A 105 33.06 8.30 12.83
CA GLU A 105 33.41 7.26 11.85
C GLU A 105 34.82 7.50 11.26
N GLU A 106 35.52 6.46 10.79
CA GLU A 106 36.92 6.54 10.30
C GLU A 106 37.16 7.60 9.19
N ASN A 107 36.10 8.12 8.57
CA ASN A 107 36.17 9.15 7.52
C ASN A 107 35.85 10.58 8.00
N ASP A 108 35.51 10.78 9.27
CA ASP A 108 35.21 12.09 9.84
C ASP A 108 36.50 12.84 10.19
N ARG A 109 36.77 13.95 9.49
CA ARG A 109 37.97 14.76 9.74
C ARG A 109 37.87 15.49 11.09
N ILE A 110 38.88 15.34 11.94
CA ILE A 110 38.95 16.03 13.23
C ILE A 110 39.86 17.26 13.11
N LEU A 111 39.37 18.41 13.58
CA LEU A 111 40.15 19.64 13.66
C LEU A 111 41.09 19.58 14.87
N ALA A 112 42.40 19.77 14.66
CA ALA A 112 43.38 19.84 15.74
C ALA A 112 44.31 21.07 15.60
N ASN A 113 44.72 21.63 16.74
CA ASN A 113 45.66 22.76 16.86
C ASN A 113 45.22 24.09 16.19
N SER A 114 45.95 25.17 16.47
CA SER A 114 45.59 26.55 16.09
C SER A 114 45.75 26.89 14.60
N TYR A 115 46.21 25.95 13.77
CA TYR A 115 46.51 26.17 12.35
C TYR A 115 45.57 25.44 11.36
N TYR A 116 44.39 24.98 11.81
CA TYR A 116 43.38 24.29 10.96
C TYR A 116 43.92 23.04 10.23
N GLU A 117 44.66 22.18 10.95
CA GLU A 117 45.04 20.87 10.41
C GLU A 117 43.88 19.88 10.62
N TYR A 118 43.39 19.31 9.51
CA TYR A 118 42.46 18.18 9.55
C TYR A 118 43.27 16.89 9.69
N VAL A 119 43.13 16.21 10.82
CA VAL A 119 43.78 14.93 11.09
C VAL A 119 42.76 13.81 10.94
N TYR A 120 43.15 12.75 10.22
CA TYR A 120 42.30 11.57 9.99
C TYR A 120 42.13 10.71 11.25
N ASP A 121 43.18 10.56 12.06
CA ASP A 121 43.09 9.85 13.32
C ASP A 121 44.03 10.44 14.38
N ILE A 122 43.43 11.11 15.37
CA ILE A 122 44.14 11.64 16.54
C ILE A 122 44.32 10.54 17.60
N PHE A 123 43.42 9.55 17.62
CA PHE A 123 43.40 8.44 18.56
C PHE A 123 43.90 7.17 17.87
N THR A 124 45.19 7.15 17.50
CA THR A 124 45.85 5.96 16.93
C THR A 124 45.58 4.71 17.77
N ASP A 125 45.59 3.52 17.17
CA ASP A 125 45.35 2.23 17.86
C ASP A 125 46.18 2.06 19.15
N GLU A 126 47.43 2.54 19.16
CA GLU A 126 48.29 2.54 20.35
C GLU A 126 47.71 3.38 21.51
N ILE A 127 47.16 4.57 21.20
CA ILE A 127 46.51 5.45 22.17
C ILE A 127 45.20 4.81 22.64
N LYS A 128 44.37 4.32 21.71
CA LYS A 128 43.13 3.61 22.03
C LYS A 128 43.38 2.43 22.97
N SER A 129 44.42 1.63 22.71
CA SER A 129 44.82 0.51 23.57
C SER A 129 45.24 0.95 24.98
N LYS A 130 46.03 2.02 25.12
CA LYS A 130 46.42 2.58 26.42
C LYS A 130 45.25 3.18 27.19
N ILE A 131 44.31 3.83 26.50
CA ILE A 131 43.06 4.33 27.08
C ILE A 131 42.23 3.17 27.59
N LEU A 132 42.06 2.12 26.77
CA LEU A 132 41.28 0.94 27.12
C LEU A 132 41.88 0.17 28.31
N GLU A 133 43.21 0.06 28.42
CA GLU A 133 43.87 -0.52 29.59
C GLU A 133 43.59 0.28 30.86
N LYS A 134 43.69 1.61 30.80
CA LYS A 134 43.40 2.50 31.93
C LYS A 134 41.91 2.46 32.31
N GLU A 135 41.00 2.45 31.33
CA GLU A 135 39.56 2.28 31.54
C GLU A 135 39.23 0.93 32.17
N ASN A 136 39.87 -0.16 31.74
CA ASN A 136 39.65 -1.49 32.30
C ASN A 136 40.16 -1.62 33.74
N LEU A 137 41.24 -0.91 34.09
CA LEU A 137 41.73 -0.83 35.47
C LEU A 137 40.75 -0.08 36.40
N ILE A 138 40.14 1.01 35.90
CA ILE A 138 39.12 1.80 36.62
C ILE A 138 37.81 0.99 36.74
N LYS A 139 37.32 0.42 35.63
CA LYS A 139 36.04 -0.32 35.56
C LYS A 139 36.04 -1.61 36.39
N ASN A 140 37.15 -2.35 36.50
CA ASN A 140 37.15 -3.68 37.13
C ASN A 140 37.23 -3.65 38.67
N ASN A 141 37.85 -2.64 39.28
CA ASN A 141 37.98 -2.56 40.74
C ASN A 141 36.80 -1.83 41.40
N GLU A 142 36.41 -0.66 40.87
CA GLU A 142 35.48 0.23 41.58
C GLU A 142 34.00 -0.12 41.36
N PHE A 143 33.63 -0.59 40.17
CA PHE A 143 32.27 -1.05 39.87
C PHE A 143 31.93 -2.34 40.63
N SER A 144 32.90 -3.24 40.79
CA SER A 144 32.76 -4.48 41.56
C SER A 144 32.57 -4.19 43.06
N GLU A 145 33.35 -3.25 43.60
CA GLU A 145 33.24 -2.84 45.00
C GLU A 145 31.95 -2.05 45.27
N LYS A 146 31.57 -1.12 44.39
CA LYS A 146 30.29 -0.41 44.48
C LYS A 146 29.08 -1.35 44.37
N ASN A 147 29.12 -2.35 43.50
CA ASN A 147 28.06 -3.36 43.41
C ASN A 147 27.99 -4.25 44.66
N LYS A 148 29.13 -4.59 45.26
CA LYS A 148 29.17 -5.29 46.55
C LYS A 148 28.57 -4.44 47.67
N LEU A 149 28.98 -3.17 47.78
CA LEU A 149 28.49 -2.25 48.80
C LEU A 149 27.02 -1.90 48.62
N THR A 150 26.54 -1.69 47.39
CA THR A 150 25.10 -1.45 47.13
C THR A 150 24.26 -2.69 47.43
N LYS A 151 24.74 -3.90 47.12
CA LYS A 151 24.09 -5.15 47.51
C LYS A 151 24.08 -5.34 49.04
N GLU A 152 25.17 -4.98 49.71
CA GLU A 152 25.26 -5.01 51.18
C GLU A 152 24.31 -3.98 51.81
N LEU A 153 24.24 -2.76 51.26
CA LEU A 153 23.32 -1.71 51.67
C LEU A 153 21.86 -2.16 51.53
N LEU A 154 21.51 -2.77 50.39
CA LEU A 154 20.18 -3.35 50.17
C LEU A 154 19.87 -4.44 51.21
N ASN A 155 20.84 -5.32 51.49
CA ASN A 155 20.69 -6.36 52.51
C ASN A 155 20.52 -5.78 53.92
N LEU A 156 21.26 -4.73 54.27
CA LEU A 156 21.14 -4.05 55.57
C LEU A 156 19.80 -3.30 55.69
N LYS A 157 19.35 -2.61 54.65
CA LYS A 157 18.02 -1.97 54.59
C LYS A 157 16.91 -3.01 54.73
N HIS A 158 17.06 -4.18 54.11
CA HIS A 158 16.14 -5.31 54.26
C HIS A 158 16.16 -5.88 55.69
N LYS A 159 17.34 -6.10 56.27
CA LYS A 159 17.48 -6.54 57.68
C LYS A 159 16.87 -5.54 58.66
N ARG A 160 17.05 -4.25 58.43
CA ARG A 160 16.42 -3.17 59.21
C ARG A 160 14.90 -3.30 59.19
N LYS A 161 14.32 -3.51 58.00
CA LYS A 161 12.89 -3.70 57.82
C LYS A 161 12.37 -4.95 58.54
N ILE A 162 13.04 -6.10 58.36
CA ILE A 162 12.67 -7.35 59.07
C ILE A 162 12.73 -7.15 60.58
N LEU A 163 13.77 -6.50 61.10
CA LEU A 163 13.95 -6.30 62.53
C LEU A 163 12.77 -5.52 63.15
N LEU A 164 12.28 -4.50 62.45
CA LEU A 164 11.11 -3.72 62.86
C LEU A 164 9.81 -4.54 62.88
N GLU A 165 9.74 -5.60 62.08
CA GLU A 165 8.58 -6.50 61.96
C GLU A 165 8.62 -7.68 62.96
N LYS A 166 9.77 -7.93 63.63
CA LYS A 166 9.95 -9.06 64.54
C LYS A 166 9.02 -9.00 65.75
N THR A 167 8.47 -10.15 66.10
CA THR A 167 7.79 -10.36 67.37
C THR A 167 8.78 -10.56 68.51
N LEU A 168 8.30 -10.48 69.75
CA LEU A 168 9.11 -10.85 70.90
C LEU A 168 9.60 -12.31 70.81
N SER A 169 8.76 -13.21 70.27
CA SER A 169 9.12 -14.60 70.01
C SER A 169 10.30 -14.70 69.03
N ASP A 170 10.25 -13.95 67.93
CA ASP A 170 11.32 -13.93 66.91
C ASP A 170 12.62 -13.39 67.49
N LEU A 171 12.56 -12.33 68.31
CA LEU A 171 13.72 -11.75 68.98
C LEU A 171 14.40 -12.76 69.93
N ILE A 172 13.61 -13.59 70.63
CA ILE A 172 14.12 -14.63 71.53
C ILE A 172 14.70 -15.81 70.75
N LEU A 173 14.02 -16.27 69.69
CA LEU A 173 14.44 -17.40 68.85
C LEU A 173 15.75 -17.10 68.12
N ASP A 174 15.87 -15.90 67.57
CA ASP A 174 17.05 -15.47 66.83
C ASP A 174 18.20 -15.04 67.76
N SER A 175 18.03 -15.18 69.09
CA SER A 175 18.99 -14.71 70.10
C SER A 175 19.38 -13.23 69.92
N SER A 176 18.46 -12.43 69.36
CA SER A 176 18.64 -10.98 69.16
C SER A 176 18.58 -10.23 70.49
N ILE A 177 18.02 -10.85 71.52
CA ILE A 177 17.94 -10.32 72.89
C ILE A 177 18.48 -11.34 73.89
N ASN A 178 19.29 -10.86 74.83
CA ASN A 178 19.82 -11.69 75.91
C ASN A 178 19.03 -11.42 77.20
N ILE A 179 18.00 -12.24 77.45
CA ILE A 179 17.18 -12.15 78.66
C ILE A 179 17.62 -13.24 79.64
N ASP A 180 17.98 -12.86 80.85
CA ASP A 180 18.17 -13.81 81.95
C ASP A 180 16.80 -14.23 82.52
N PHE A 181 16.39 -15.44 82.17
CA PHE A 181 15.14 -16.02 82.66
C PHE A 181 15.25 -16.62 84.07
N GLY A 182 16.45 -16.71 84.66
CA GLY A 182 16.66 -17.28 85.99
C GLY A 182 15.99 -18.64 86.18
N LYS A 183 15.13 -18.76 87.20
CA LYS A 183 14.33 -19.99 87.47
C LYS A 183 13.09 -20.13 86.57
N ASN A 184 12.72 -19.11 85.79
CA ASN A 184 11.48 -19.01 85.04
C ASN A 184 11.55 -19.70 83.65
N LYS A 185 12.01 -20.96 83.59
CA LYS A 185 12.19 -21.69 82.33
C LYS A 185 10.90 -21.87 81.52
N LEU A 186 9.75 -21.96 82.19
CA LEU A 186 8.45 -22.05 81.53
C LEU A 186 8.09 -20.75 80.80
N ILE A 187 8.32 -19.59 81.43
CA ILE A 187 8.09 -18.26 80.82
C ILE A 187 8.90 -18.13 79.52
N LYS A 188 10.16 -18.57 79.54
CA LYS A 188 11.01 -18.62 78.33
C LYS A 188 10.35 -19.41 77.20
N VAL A 189 9.82 -20.60 77.47
CA VAL A 189 9.16 -21.43 76.46
C VAL A 189 7.88 -20.77 75.95
N LEU A 190 7.06 -20.19 76.84
CA LEU A 190 5.81 -19.54 76.47
C LEU A 190 6.03 -18.32 75.55
N LEU A 191 7.07 -17.53 75.82
CA LEU A 191 7.46 -16.39 74.98
C LEU A 191 8.11 -16.85 73.66
N MET A 192 9.04 -17.82 73.71
CA MET A 192 9.77 -18.33 72.54
C MET A 192 8.87 -19.10 71.56
N LYS A 193 7.75 -19.63 72.03
CA LYS A 193 6.72 -20.27 71.18
C LYS A 193 5.56 -19.33 70.84
N GLY A 194 5.58 -18.09 71.32
CA GLY A 194 4.55 -17.09 71.07
C GLY A 194 3.20 -17.35 71.75
N TYR A 195 3.14 -18.27 72.73
CA TYR A 195 1.92 -18.53 73.53
C TYR A 195 1.56 -17.34 74.42
N ILE A 196 2.57 -16.59 74.86
CA ILE A 196 2.43 -15.25 75.41
C ILE A 196 3.30 -14.33 74.57
N ASN A 197 2.80 -13.15 74.27
CA ASN A 197 3.46 -12.22 73.36
C ASN A 197 3.14 -10.78 73.76
N GLU A 198 3.67 -9.84 73.00
CA GLU A 198 3.47 -8.39 73.16
C GLU A 198 2.01 -7.92 73.07
N ARG A 199 1.09 -8.77 72.59
CA ARG A 199 -0.35 -8.49 72.50
C ARG A 199 -1.11 -8.96 73.74
N TYR A 200 -0.42 -9.32 74.82
CA TYR A 200 -1.03 -9.91 76.01
C TYR A 200 -2.23 -9.09 76.52
N THR A 201 -2.15 -7.75 76.44
CA THR A 201 -3.23 -6.81 76.81
C THR A 201 -4.56 -7.13 76.11
N ASN A 202 -4.51 -7.55 74.85
CA ASN A 202 -5.68 -7.91 74.04
C ASN A 202 -6.34 -9.22 74.52
N TYR A 203 -5.60 -10.08 75.26
CA TYR A 203 -6.11 -11.35 75.76
C TYR A 203 -6.64 -11.26 77.19
N ILE A 204 -6.13 -10.31 78.01
CA ILE A 204 -6.42 -10.25 79.45
C ILE A 204 -7.37 -9.11 79.86
N SER A 205 -7.49 -8.06 79.05
CA SER A 205 -8.39 -6.94 79.32
C SER A 205 -9.40 -6.84 78.18
N TYR A 206 -10.63 -7.30 78.43
CA TYR A 206 -11.66 -7.39 77.40
C TYR A 206 -12.16 -6.04 76.89
N PHE A 207 -11.93 -4.95 77.63
CA PHE A 207 -12.31 -3.59 77.26
C PHE A 207 -11.82 -2.62 78.35
N ARG A 208 -11.18 -1.50 77.97
CA ARG A 208 -11.11 -0.31 78.83
C ARG A 208 -12.03 0.72 78.20
N GLU A 209 -13.16 0.98 78.84
CA GLU A 209 -14.21 1.88 78.36
C GLU A 209 -13.63 3.29 78.16
N GLY A 210 -13.74 3.82 76.93
CA GLY A 210 -13.28 5.16 76.54
C GLY A 210 -12.12 5.23 75.55
N GLU A 211 -11.31 4.18 75.37
CA GLU A 211 -10.19 4.24 74.41
C GLU A 211 -10.60 3.85 72.99
N ILE A 212 -11.22 2.68 72.80
CA ILE A 212 -11.77 2.21 71.53
C ILE A 212 -13.12 1.51 71.78
N SER A 213 -13.98 1.44 70.78
CA SER A 213 -15.29 0.78 70.88
C SER A 213 -15.20 -0.74 70.67
N PHE A 214 -16.26 -1.48 71.02
CA PHE A 214 -16.37 -2.91 70.74
C PHE A 214 -16.27 -3.21 69.23
N LYS A 215 -16.84 -2.34 68.39
CA LYS A 215 -16.72 -2.44 66.93
C LYS A 215 -15.26 -2.35 66.47
N GLU A 216 -14.51 -1.40 67.02
CA GLU A 216 -13.10 -1.22 66.68
C GLU A 216 -12.23 -2.38 67.18
N LEU A 217 -12.58 -2.98 68.32
CA LEU A 217 -11.97 -4.22 68.80
C LEU A 217 -12.23 -5.39 67.86
N GLU A 218 -13.47 -5.54 67.37
CA GLU A 218 -13.83 -6.55 66.38
C GLU A 218 -13.00 -6.37 65.09
N PHE A 219 -12.80 -5.13 64.63
CA PHE A 219 -11.91 -4.83 63.51
C PHE A 219 -10.47 -5.23 63.76
N ILE A 220 -9.88 -4.84 64.89
CA ILE A 220 -8.51 -5.24 65.26
C ILE A 220 -8.38 -6.76 65.30
N GLN A 221 -9.35 -7.45 65.91
CA GLN A 221 -9.35 -8.91 65.96
C GLN A 221 -9.43 -9.49 64.55
N SER A 222 -10.26 -8.93 63.67
CA SER A 222 -10.42 -9.43 62.31
C SER A 222 -9.14 -9.36 61.48
N VAL A 223 -8.37 -8.28 61.63
CA VAL A 223 -7.05 -8.13 60.99
C VAL A 223 -6.07 -9.17 61.53
N ILE A 224 -6.03 -9.35 62.87
CA ILE A 224 -5.15 -10.31 63.53
C ILE A 224 -5.50 -11.76 63.16
N SER A 225 -6.79 -12.10 63.10
CA SER A 225 -7.28 -13.44 62.76
C SER A 225 -7.34 -13.72 61.26
N LYS A 226 -6.97 -12.74 60.42
CA LYS A 226 -7.03 -12.85 58.95
C LYS A 226 -8.43 -13.19 58.45
N THR A 227 -9.43 -12.53 59.03
CA THR A 227 -10.84 -12.69 58.67
C THR A 227 -11.34 -11.41 58.02
N PHE A 228 -11.91 -11.52 56.82
CA PHE A 228 -12.45 -10.36 56.11
C PHE A 228 -13.64 -9.75 56.86
N MET A 229 -13.63 -8.43 56.92
CA MET A 229 -14.79 -7.63 57.26
C MET A 229 -15.23 -6.77 56.07
N PRO A 230 -16.48 -6.29 56.07
CA PRO A 230 -16.92 -5.33 55.08
C PRO A 230 -15.97 -4.12 55.02
N ILE A 231 -15.54 -3.74 53.82
CA ILE A 231 -14.61 -2.62 53.61
C ILE A 231 -15.16 -1.28 54.12
N ASN A 232 -16.49 -1.17 54.26
CA ASN A 232 -17.21 -0.01 54.77
C ASN A 232 -17.60 -0.14 56.25
N TYR A 233 -16.97 -1.07 57.00
CA TYR A 233 -17.16 -1.17 58.44
C TYR A 233 -16.73 0.14 59.13
N GLU A 234 -17.65 0.79 59.84
CA GLU A 234 -17.41 2.13 60.40
C GLU A 234 -16.36 2.13 61.52
N LEU A 235 -15.35 2.99 61.39
CA LEU A 235 -14.26 3.17 62.35
C LEU A 235 -14.11 4.66 62.68
N ASN A 236 -13.90 5.01 63.96
CA ASN A 236 -13.77 6.41 64.40
C ASN A 236 -12.37 6.73 64.94
N ASN A 237 -11.80 5.87 65.79
CA ASN A 237 -10.53 6.09 66.47
C ASN A 237 -9.36 5.41 65.73
N ILE A 238 -9.14 5.78 64.46
CA ILE A 238 -8.23 5.05 63.56
C ILE A 238 -6.78 5.09 64.04
N ASP A 239 -6.31 6.21 64.59
CA ASP A 239 -4.96 6.32 65.19
C ASP A 239 -4.76 5.30 66.33
N LYS A 240 -5.78 5.11 67.18
CA LYS A 240 -5.76 4.14 68.28
C LYS A 240 -5.84 2.70 67.79
N ILE A 241 -6.61 2.45 66.73
CA ILE A 241 -6.68 1.13 66.06
C ILE A 241 -5.30 0.75 65.52
N ILE A 242 -4.70 1.61 64.70
CA ILE A 242 -3.39 1.36 64.08
C ILE A 242 -2.30 1.19 65.15
N LYS A 243 -2.35 1.93 66.27
CA LYS A 243 -1.42 1.74 67.40
C LYS A 243 -1.46 0.32 67.98
N ARG A 244 -2.62 -0.34 67.99
CA ARG A 244 -2.83 -1.69 68.56
C ARG A 244 -2.55 -2.85 67.59
N ILE A 245 -2.36 -2.57 66.31
CA ILE A 245 -2.00 -3.58 65.29
C ILE A 245 -0.48 -3.57 65.08
N ASP A 246 0.15 -4.75 65.09
CA ASP A 246 1.59 -4.85 64.82
C ASP A 246 1.87 -4.63 63.33
N ILE A 247 3.06 -4.09 63.02
CA ILE A 247 3.48 -3.78 61.64
C ILE A 247 3.36 -5.00 60.72
N LYS A 248 3.67 -6.20 61.22
CA LYS A 248 3.59 -7.45 60.44
C LYS A 248 2.16 -7.76 59.94
N ASP A 249 1.13 -7.41 60.70
CA ASP A 249 -0.27 -7.71 60.36
C ASP A 249 -0.88 -6.63 59.43
N LEU A 250 -0.21 -5.48 59.28
CA LEU A 250 -0.59 -4.45 58.29
C LEU A 250 -0.21 -4.88 56.86
N SER A 251 0.46 -6.02 56.70
CA SER A 251 0.87 -6.57 55.41
C SER A 251 -0.25 -7.30 54.67
N ASP A 252 -1.37 -7.55 55.33
CA ASP A 252 -2.47 -8.33 54.77
C ASP A 252 -3.66 -7.44 54.38
N GLU A 253 -4.42 -7.86 53.37
CA GLU A 253 -5.55 -7.10 52.80
C GLU A 253 -6.70 -6.85 53.79
N TYR A 254 -6.73 -7.58 54.91
CA TYR A 254 -7.73 -7.43 55.97
C TYR A 254 -7.72 -6.03 56.62
N ILE A 255 -6.60 -5.29 56.51
CA ILE A 255 -6.52 -3.91 57.01
C ILE A 255 -7.27 -2.90 56.11
N LEU A 256 -7.59 -3.26 54.87
CA LEU A 256 -8.16 -2.34 53.90
C LEU A 256 -9.62 -2.01 54.24
N ASN A 257 -9.81 -0.84 54.84
CA ASN A 257 -11.08 -0.27 55.22
C ASN A 257 -11.18 1.18 54.72
N LEU A 258 -12.37 1.59 54.24
CA LEU A 258 -12.59 2.89 53.63
C LEU A 258 -12.34 4.05 54.60
N TYR A 259 -12.86 3.96 55.84
CA TYR A 259 -12.65 5.00 56.86
C TYR A 259 -11.18 5.08 57.25
N LEU A 260 -10.52 3.93 57.38
CA LEU A 260 -9.09 3.85 57.69
C LEU A 260 -8.25 4.55 56.62
N ILE A 261 -8.47 4.24 55.33
CA ILE A 261 -7.71 4.88 54.24
C ILE A 261 -8.02 6.38 54.14
N VAL A 262 -9.25 6.80 54.40
CA VAL A 262 -9.61 8.23 54.44
C VAL A 262 -8.82 8.96 55.51
N ASP A 263 -8.83 8.52 56.77
CA ASP A 263 -8.08 9.20 57.83
C ASP A 263 -6.56 9.10 57.62
N LEU A 264 -6.07 7.97 57.09
CA LEU A 264 -4.66 7.76 56.74
C LEU A 264 -4.15 8.80 55.74
N ILE A 265 -4.94 9.10 54.70
CA ILE A 265 -4.54 10.02 53.63
C ILE A 265 -4.76 11.49 54.02
N LEU A 266 -5.77 11.80 54.84
CA LEU A 266 -6.05 13.16 55.28
C LEU A 266 -5.06 13.68 56.34
N ASP A 267 -4.53 12.80 57.20
CA ASP A 267 -3.56 13.20 58.23
C ASP A 267 -2.48 12.13 58.45
N GLU A 268 -1.41 12.23 57.67
CA GLU A 268 -0.25 11.34 57.73
C GLU A 268 0.47 11.41 59.08
N THR A 269 0.37 12.55 59.79
CA THR A 269 1.12 12.79 61.04
C THR A 269 0.54 12.03 62.23
N LYS A 270 -0.71 11.57 62.14
CA LYS A 270 -1.33 10.72 63.18
C LYS A 270 -0.70 9.33 63.28
N PHE A 271 0.03 8.90 62.26
CA PHE A 271 0.50 7.53 62.12
C PHE A 271 2.01 7.44 62.21
N ASP A 272 2.49 6.30 62.73
CA ASP A 272 3.89 5.94 62.63
C ASP A 272 4.27 5.74 61.14
N SER A 273 5.36 6.38 60.70
CA SER A 273 5.79 6.37 59.28
C SER A 273 5.94 4.96 58.71
N LEU A 274 6.44 4.00 59.48
CA LEU A 274 6.60 2.62 59.02
C LEU A 274 5.25 1.95 58.82
N LYS A 275 4.30 2.17 59.75
CA LYS A 275 2.92 1.66 59.61
C LYS A 275 2.21 2.29 58.41
N TYR A 276 2.39 3.59 58.22
CA TYR A 276 1.86 4.32 57.07
C TYR A 276 2.35 3.72 55.75
N ASP A 277 3.68 3.60 55.59
CA ASP A 277 4.29 3.03 54.39
C ASP A 277 3.87 1.58 54.17
N LYS A 278 3.73 0.81 55.25
CA LYS A 278 3.30 -0.60 55.17
C LYS A 278 1.88 -0.73 54.64
N ILE A 279 0.96 0.13 55.09
CA ILE A 279 -0.42 0.15 54.59
C ILE A 279 -0.45 0.58 53.12
N LEU A 280 0.29 1.62 52.73
CA LEU A 280 0.35 2.04 51.32
C LEU A 280 0.98 0.98 50.41
N SER A 281 1.95 0.21 50.93
CA SER A 281 2.59 -0.86 50.16
C SER A 281 1.63 -1.97 49.73
N GLN A 282 0.42 -2.03 50.33
CA GLN A 282 -0.66 -2.91 49.85
C GLN A 282 -1.01 -2.64 48.39
N PHE A 283 -0.82 -1.41 47.89
CA PHE A 283 -1.15 -1.00 46.52
C PHE A 283 0.02 -1.08 45.55
N ASN A 284 1.16 -1.65 45.96
CA ASN A 284 2.30 -1.90 45.05
C ASN A 284 1.94 -2.88 43.92
N GLU A 285 0.96 -3.75 44.16
CA GLU A 285 0.37 -4.65 43.18
C GLU A 285 -1.15 -4.64 43.34
N ILE A 286 -1.89 -4.47 42.25
CA ILE A 286 -3.35 -4.40 42.26
C ILE A 286 -3.94 -5.72 41.79
N ASN A 287 -4.51 -6.47 42.73
CA ASN A 287 -5.33 -7.65 42.44
C ASN A 287 -6.82 -7.28 42.37
N TYR A 288 -7.67 -8.29 42.14
CA TYR A 288 -9.12 -8.10 42.01
C TYR A 288 -9.76 -7.45 43.25
N PHE A 289 -9.36 -7.86 44.46
CA PHE A 289 -9.90 -7.29 45.70
C PHE A 289 -9.53 -5.81 45.84
N LYS A 290 -8.24 -5.46 45.64
CA LYS A 290 -7.75 -4.08 45.72
C LYS A 290 -8.36 -3.19 44.63
N LEU A 291 -8.59 -3.72 43.43
CA LEU A 291 -9.29 -3.00 42.38
C LEU A 291 -10.74 -2.67 42.78
N ASN A 292 -11.46 -3.62 43.38
CA ASN A 292 -12.80 -3.38 43.91
C ASN A 292 -12.77 -2.37 45.07
N PHE A 293 -11.77 -2.45 45.93
CA PHE A 293 -11.59 -1.51 47.03
C PHE A 293 -11.39 -0.09 46.52
N LEU A 294 -10.53 0.11 45.51
CA LEU A 294 -10.27 1.41 44.89
C LEU A 294 -11.50 1.99 44.20
N GLU A 295 -12.28 1.17 43.50
CA GLU A 295 -13.57 1.59 42.93
C GLU A 295 -14.53 2.09 44.01
N ARG A 296 -14.69 1.33 45.10
CA ARG A 296 -15.54 1.73 46.23
C ARG A 296 -15.02 2.96 46.96
N LEU A 297 -13.70 3.13 47.07
CA LEU A 297 -13.12 4.35 47.63
C LEU A 297 -13.42 5.57 46.76
N SER A 298 -13.37 5.41 45.43
CA SER A 298 -13.70 6.51 44.51
C SER A 298 -15.17 6.97 44.61
N GLU A 299 -16.09 6.04 44.91
CA GLU A 299 -17.50 6.32 45.20
C GLU A 299 -17.69 6.96 46.59
N PHE A 300 -16.87 6.53 47.57
CA PHE A 300 -16.99 6.96 48.96
C PHE A 300 -16.39 8.35 49.21
N ASN A 301 -15.19 8.62 48.68
CA ASN A 301 -14.50 9.90 48.81
C ASN A 301 -13.53 10.12 47.65
N LEU A 302 -13.97 10.88 46.64
CA LEU A 302 -13.22 11.12 45.40
C LEU A 302 -11.93 11.94 45.61
N GLU A 303 -11.92 12.87 46.55
CA GLU A 303 -10.74 13.71 46.83
C GLU A 303 -9.62 12.87 47.42
N VAL A 304 -9.93 12.09 48.46
CA VAL A 304 -9.00 11.13 49.06
C VAL A 304 -8.54 10.10 48.04
N TYR A 305 -9.44 9.60 47.19
CA TYR A 305 -9.08 8.69 46.12
C TYR A 305 -7.99 9.28 45.22
N GLY A 306 -8.15 10.54 44.77
CA GLY A 306 -7.15 11.23 43.95
C GLY A 306 -5.80 11.38 44.66
N MET A 307 -5.80 11.75 45.95
CA MET A 307 -4.59 11.87 46.76
C MET A 307 -3.89 10.52 46.96
N LEU A 308 -4.67 9.44 47.18
CA LEU A 308 -4.14 8.08 47.28
C LEU A 308 -3.45 7.69 45.97
N ILE A 309 -4.13 7.82 44.82
CA ILE A 309 -3.55 7.47 43.50
C ILE A 309 -2.21 8.19 43.29
N LYS A 310 -2.13 9.49 43.60
CA LYS A 310 -0.87 10.23 43.51
C LYS A 310 0.24 9.57 44.34
N LYS A 311 -0.04 9.24 45.61
CA LYS A 311 0.93 8.63 46.51
C LYS A 311 1.38 7.24 46.06
N ILE A 312 0.44 6.36 45.68
CA ILE A 312 0.77 4.98 45.32
C ILE A 312 1.41 4.88 43.93
N SER A 313 1.20 5.86 43.04
CA SER A 313 1.83 5.91 41.71
C SER A 313 3.35 6.00 41.75
N ILE A 314 3.93 6.51 42.84
CA ILE A 314 5.39 6.61 43.02
C ILE A 314 6.04 5.23 43.06
N ASN A 315 5.40 4.27 43.76
CA ASN A 315 5.95 2.93 43.98
C ASN A 315 5.38 1.89 43.01
N ASN A 316 4.17 2.10 42.49
CA ASN A 316 3.58 1.24 41.47
C ASN A 316 3.60 1.93 40.10
N LYS A 317 4.65 1.64 39.31
CA LYS A 317 4.80 2.17 37.95
C LYS A 317 3.82 1.57 36.93
N ASN A 318 3.15 0.47 37.27
CA ASN A 318 2.14 -0.18 36.42
C ASN A 318 0.70 0.25 36.78
N LEU A 319 0.53 1.14 37.76
CA LEU A 319 -0.78 1.49 38.30
C LEU A 319 -1.72 2.02 37.22
N PHE A 320 -1.24 2.88 36.32
CA PHE A 320 -2.05 3.37 35.20
C PHE A 320 -2.61 2.23 34.37
N LYS A 321 -1.78 1.23 34.04
CA LYS A 321 -2.22 0.06 33.27
C LYS A 321 -3.29 -0.73 34.04
N GLU A 322 -3.06 -0.98 35.32
CA GLU A 322 -3.99 -1.75 36.17
C GLU A 322 -5.35 -1.05 36.35
N LEU A 323 -5.36 0.28 36.38
CA LEU A 323 -6.58 1.07 36.61
C LEU A 323 -7.31 1.51 35.33
N CYS A 324 -6.61 1.61 34.20
CA CYS A 324 -7.21 2.06 32.93
C CYS A 324 -7.45 0.92 31.91
N PHE A 325 -6.87 -0.27 32.12
CA PHE A 325 -7.07 -1.45 31.25
C PHE A 325 -7.61 -2.67 32.03
N ASN A 326 -8.58 -2.44 32.91
CA ASN A 326 -9.27 -3.50 33.64
C ASN A 326 -10.68 -3.74 33.12
N ASN A 327 -11.37 -4.69 33.75
CA ASN A 327 -12.71 -5.15 33.36
C ASN A 327 -13.84 -4.38 34.08
N LYS A 328 -13.58 -3.18 34.61
CA LYS A 328 -14.59 -2.33 35.26
C LYS A 328 -15.37 -1.50 34.24
N THR A 329 -16.32 -0.71 34.72
CA THR A 329 -17.12 0.18 33.88
C THR A 329 -16.25 1.23 33.21
N ASN A 330 -16.67 1.69 32.02
CA ASN A 330 -15.99 2.79 31.33
C ASN A 330 -15.96 4.06 32.18
N ASP A 331 -16.97 4.29 33.03
CA ASP A 331 -17.01 5.44 33.94
C ASP A 331 -15.85 5.40 34.94
N PHE A 332 -15.60 4.24 35.57
CA PHE A 332 -14.46 4.09 36.49
C PHE A 332 -13.11 4.21 35.76
N ILE A 333 -12.99 3.60 34.57
CA ILE A 333 -11.78 3.69 33.74
C ILE A 333 -11.48 5.15 33.34
N ASN A 334 -12.50 5.88 32.87
CA ASN A 334 -12.36 7.28 32.47
C ASN A 334 -12.11 8.18 33.69
N LEU A 335 -12.71 7.88 34.84
CA LEU A 335 -12.42 8.54 36.11
C LEU A 335 -10.94 8.39 36.47
N ASN A 336 -10.38 7.18 36.37
CA ASN A 336 -8.97 6.93 36.66
C ASN A 336 -8.06 7.75 35.75
N PHE A 337 -8.32 7.76 34.44
CA PHE A 337 -7.58 8.61 33.51
C PHE A 337 -7.66 10.09 33.90
N LYS A 338 -8.85 10.60 34.25
CA LYS A 338 -9.04 11.96 34.75
C LYS A 338 -8.22 12.24 36.01
N ILE A 339 -8.19 11.31 36.97
CA ILE A 339 -7.38 11.44 38.19
C ILE A 339 -5.89 11.49 37.86
N PHE A 340 -5.39 10.60 37.01
CA PHE A 340 -3.99 10.62 36.58
C PHE A 340 -3.60 11.96 35.94
N ILE A 341 -4.40 12.43 34.98
CA ILE A 341 -4.15 13.71 34.29
C ILE A 341 -4.20 14.90 35.26
N ASN A 342 -5.07 14.87 36.28
CA ASN A 342 -5.18 15.98 37.23
C ASN A 342 -4.09 15.95 38.31
N GLN A 343 -3.68 14.77 38.80
CA GLN A 343 -2.88 14.63 40.02
C GLN A 343 -1.37 14.48 39.78
N LEU A 344 -0.97 13.84 38.67
CA LEU A 344 0.44 13.54 38.36
C LEU A 344 1.04 14.58 37.43
N SER A 345 2.30 14.96 37.61
CA SER A 345 3.10 15.74 36.66
C SER A 345 3.34 15.00 35.34
N ILE A 346 3.91 15.68 34.35
CA ILE A 346 4.24 15.07 33.05
C ILE A 346 5.26 13.94 33.22
N ASP A 347 6.33 14.18 33.96
CA ASP A 347 7.37 13.17 34.22
C ASP A 347 6.80 11.93 34.95
N GLU A 348 5.88 12.15 35.90
CA GLU A 348 5.18 11.05 36.58
C GLU A 348 4.26 10.27 35.64
N LEU A 349 3.55 10.94 34.71
CA LEU A 349 2.75 10.27 33.69
C LEU A 349 3.60 9.47 32.71
N ILE A 350 4.76 10.00 32.30
CA ILE A 350 5.73 9.29 31.46
C ILE A 350 6.26 8.06 32.19
N ASN A 351 6.57 8.18 33.48
CA ASN A 351 7.01 7.05 34.31
C ASN A 351 5.94 5.94 34.44
N GLN A 352 4.66 6.28 34.28
CA GLN A 352 3.54 5.33 34.25
C GLN A 352 3.33 4.67 32.86
N ASN A 353 3.97 5.17 31.80
CA ASN A 353 3.81 4.69 30.42
C ASN A 353 4.55 3.35 30.14
N ILE A 354 4.58 2.44 31.12
CA ILE A 354 5.15 1.11 30.95
C ILE A 354 4.38 0.35 29.87
N ASN A 355 5.10 -0.23 28.90
CA ASN A 355 4.54 -0.91 27.73
C ASN A 355 3.60 -0.02 26.87
N SER A 356 3.87 1.29 26.81
CA SER A 356 3.06 2.29 26.12
C SER A 356 1.60 2.36 26.63
N SER A 357 1.38 2.12 27.92
CA SER A 357 0.03 2.07 28.50
C SER A 357 -0.74 3.39 28.37
N VAL A 358 -0.09 4.51 28.69
CA VAL A 358 -0.68 5.86 28.61
C VAL A 358 -0.96 6.23 27.16
N GLU A 359 0.02 6.02 26.29
CA GLU A 359 -0.09 6.22 24.83
C GLU A 359 -1.25 5.40 24.24
N LYS A 360 -1.29 4.10 24.49
CA LYS A 360 -2.36 3.21 24.00
C LYS A 360 -3.74 3.63 24.51
N PHE A 361 -3.82 4.13 25.75
CA PHE A 361 -5.10 4.60 26.28
C PHE A 361 -5.57 5.83 25.52
N ILE A 362 -4.70 6.82 25.33
CA ILE A 362 -5.00 8.04 24.56
C ILE A 362 -5.48 7.68 23.15
N LEU A 363 -4.75 6.81 22.45
CA LEU A 363 -5.08 6.37 21.08
C LEU A 363 -6.34 5.51 21.01
N SER A 364 -6.74 4.83 22.09
CA SER A 364 -7.96 4.01 22.12
C SER A 364 -9.26 4.81 22.18
N LYS A 365 -9.20 6.12 22.46
CA LYS A 365 -10.37 6.97 22.73
C LYS A 365 -10.56 7.99 21.61
N GLU A 366 -11.48 7.71 20.68
CA GLU A 366 -11.81 8.65 19.57
C GLU A 366 -12.27 10.05 20.04
N ASN A 367 -12.86 10.13 21.24
CA ASN A 367 -13.38 11.35 21.85
C ASN A 367 -12.46 11.86 22.97
N ILE A 368 -11.18 11.46 22.98
CA ILE A 368 -10.24 11.83 24.04
C ILE A 368 -10.22 13.35 24.26
N LEU A 369 -10.17 14.12 23.17
CA LEU A 369 -10.13 15.59 23.19
C LEU A 369 -11.39 16.27 23.77
N SER A 370 -12.51 15.55 23.92
CA SER A 370 -13.70 16.08 24.58
C SER A 370 -13.68 15.89 26.11
N PHE A 371 -12.67 15.22 26.66
CA PHE A 371 -12.59 14.98 28.10
C PHE A 371 -12.32 16.29 28.86
N ASP A 372 -13.09 16.54 29.93
CA ASP A 372 -12.92 17.74 30.76
C ASP A 372 -11.51 17.83 31.37
N SER A 373 -10.92 16.68 31.74
CA SER A 373 -9.55 16.63 32.27
C SER A 373 -8.52 17.16 31.27
N ILE A 374 -8.75 16.98 29.97
CA ILE A 374 -7.84 17.48 28.92
C ILE A 374 -8.08 18.96 28.70
N ARG A 375 -9.35 19.39 28.60
CA ARG A 375 -9.70 20.81 28.43
C ARG A 375 -9.14 21.67 29.57
N SER A 376 -9.28 21.21 30.81
CA SER A 376 -8.75 21.91 32.00
C SER A 376 -7.22 21.86 32.13
N ASN A 377 -6.54 20.95 31.43
CA ASN A 377 -5.08 20.77 31.51
C ASN A 377 -4.43 20.81 30.11
N LYS A 378 -4.89 21.70 29.23
CA LYS A 378 -4.52 21.68 27.79
C LYS A 378 -3.01 21.70 27.56
N ASP A 379 -2.26 22.59 28.21
CA ASP A 379 -0.82 22.77 27.97
C ASP A 379 -0.03 21.55 28.44
N LYS A 380 -0.45 20.98 29.57
CA LYS A 380 0.09 19.73 30.09
C LYS A 380 -0.19 18.55 29.15
N PHE A 381 -1.39 18.47 28.59
CA PHE A 381 -1.73 17.43 27.63
C PHE A 381 -0.95 17.59 26.33
N ILE A 382 -0.78 18.82 25.82
CA ILE A 382 0.07 19.13 24.64
C ILE A 382 1.50 18.66 24.87
N ASN A 383 2.08 18.98 26.03
CA ASN A 383 3.43 18.53 26.37
C ASN A 383 3.51 17.00 26.50
N LEU A 384 2.49 16.37 27.11
CA LEU A 384 2.45 14.92 27.26
C LEU A 384 2.42 14.21 25.90
N ILE A 385 1.56 14.63 24.97
CA ILE A 385 1.50 14.01 23.63
C ILE A 385 2.78 14.25 22.84
N HIS A 386 3.47 15.37 23.06
CA HIS A 386 4.78 15.69 22.47
C HIS A 386 5.90 14.78 23.01
N GLU A 387 6.06 14.71 24.33
CA GLU A 387 7.11 13.87 24.97
C GLU A 387 6.93 12.38 24.68
N LEU A 388 5.68 11.94 24.48
CA LEU A 388 5.36 10.56 24.09
C LEU A 388 5.37 10.31 22.58
N ASP A 389 5.66 11.32 21.75
CA ASP A 389 5.61 11.27 20.27
C ASP A 389 4.33 10.63 19.71
N ILE A 390 3.17 11.02 20.25
CA ILE A 390 1.87 10.41 19.91
C ILE A 390 1.44 10.80 18.50
N LYS A 391 1.20 9.82 17.64
CA LYS A 391 0.52 10.00 16.36
C LYS A 391 -0.91 9.48 16.44
N PHE A 392 -1.87 10.39 16.48
CA PHE A 392 -3.29 10.03 16.51
C PHE A 392 -3.65 9.25 15.25
N ASN A 393 -4.39 8.15 15.42
CA ASN A 393 -4.85 7.31 14.32
C ASN A 393 -6.38 7.30 14.18
N ASN A 394 -7.10 7.83 15.17
CA ASN A 394 -8.54 7.94 15.12
C ASN A 394 -9.03 9.05 16.06
N LEU A 395 -9.68 10.07 15.51
CA LEU A 395 -10.33 11.12 16.28
C LEU A 395 -11.70 11.41 15.68
N ASN A 396 -12.69 11.67 16.53
CA ASN A 396 -14.02 12.00 16.08
C ASN A 396 -14.04 13.38 15.38
N PRO A 397 -14.37 13.46 14.07
CA PRO A 397 -14.35 14.72 13.33
C PRO A 397 -15.33 15.78 13.88
N ILE A 398 -16.36 15.40 14.64
CA ILE A 398 -17.25 16.35 15.33
C ILE A 398 -16.44 17.26 16.26
N VAL A 399 -15.46 16.69 16.96
CA VAL A 399 -14.63 17.40 17.93
C VAL A 399 -13.73 18.43 17.25
N SER A 400 -13.36 18.21 15.99
CA SER A 400 -12.54 19.15 15.21
C SER A 400 -13.18 20.54 15.04
N LYS A 401 -14.52 20.60 15.08
CA LYS A 401 -15.31 21.84 14.92
C LYS A 401 -15.68 22.50 16.24
N LEU A 402 -15.29 21.93 17.38
CA LEU A 402 -15.53 22.56 18.67
C LEU A 402 -14.62 23.79 18.80
N TYR A 403 -15.21 24.97 18.68
CA TYR A 403 -14.47 26.24 18.72
C TYR A 403 -14.12 26.71 20.14
N SER A 404 -14.17 25.85 21.15
CA SER A 404 -13.65 26.20 22.49
C SER A 404 -12.16 26.49 22.40
N THR A 405 -11.72 27.60 22.99
CA THR A 405 -10.30 28.01 23.06
C THR A 405 -9.38 26.87 23.47
N ASP A 406 -9.86 25.99 24.35
CA ASP A 406 -9.07 24.94 24.99
C ASP A 406 -8.68 23.80 24.03
N ILE A 407 -9.51 23.53 23.01
CA ILE A 407 -9.27 22.45 22.02
C ILE A 407 -8.54 23.00 20.79
N LYS A 408 -8.69 24.30 20.48
CA LYS A 408 -8.05 24.93 19.32
C LYS A 408 -6.54 24.78 19.34
N ASP A 409 -5.91 24.98 20.50
CA ASP A 409 -4.45 24.88 20.65
C ASP A 409 -3.96 23.44 20.45
N ILE A 410 -4.71 22.46 20.98
CA ILE A 410 -4.40 21.03 20.79
C ILE A 410 -4.52 20.65 19.32
N ASN A 411 -5.61 21.03 18.65
CA ASN A 411 -5.82 20.74 17.23
C ASN A 411 -4.75 21.43 16.36
N PHE A 412 -4.40 22.67 16.69
CA PHE A 412 -3.36 23.42 16.01
C PHE A 412 -2.01 22.69 16.11
N MET A 413 -1.69 22.14 17.28
CA MET A 413 -0.47 21.37 17.50
C MET A 413 -0.49 20.04 16.73
N ILE A 414 -1.59 19.27 16.81
CA ILE A 414 -1.75 18.00 16.07
C ILE A 414 -1.54 18.24 14.56
N TYR A 415 -2.16 19.30 14.04
CA TYR A 415 -2.07 19.67 12.63
C TYR A 415 -0.68 20.17 12.23
N ASN A 416 -0.11 21.16 12.91
CA ASN A 416 1.16 21.79 12.50
C ASN A 416 2.39 20.91 12.72
N LYS A 417 2.34 19.98 13.69
CA LYS A 417 3.44 19.06 13.97
C LYS A 417 3.23 17.70 13.30
N ASN A 418 2.21 17.54 12.46
CA ASN A 418 1.88 16.28 11.78
C ASN A 418 1.78 15.09 12.74
N MET A 419 1.18 15.31 13.92
CA MET A 419 1.04 14.29 14.98
C MET A 419 -0.17 13.40 14.75
N TYR A 420 -0.35 12.99 13.50
CA TYR A 420 -1.40 12.10 13.07
C TYR A 420 -0.89 11.12 12.01
N GLU A 421 -1.40 9.91 12.08
CA GLU A 421 -1.16 8.90 11.06
C GLU A 421 -1.95 9.22 9.79
N ILE A 422 -1.38 8.88 8.63
CA ILE A 422 -2.06 9.03 7.34
C ILE A 422 -3.04 7.87 7.17
N ASN A 423 -4.28 8.09 7.62
CA ASN A 423 -5.40 7.19 7.41
C ASN A 423 -6.69 8.01 7.16
N GLN A 424 -7.76 7.34 6.70
CA GLN A 424 -8.99 8.06 6.34
C GLN A 424 -9.62 8.83 7.52
N SER A 425 -9.61 8.26 8.73
CA SER A 425 -10.21 8.91 9.91
C SER A 425 -9.51 10.22 10.24
N MET A 426 -8.18 10.22 10.25
CA MET A 426 -7.38 11.41 10.53
C MET A 426 -7.40 12.42 9.39
N ILE A 427 -7.45 11.97 8.13
CA ILE A 427 -7.63 12.85 6.98
C ILE A 427 -8.97 13.60 7.08
N ASP A 428 -10.06 12.88 7.39
CA ASP A 428 -11.36 13.48 7.62
C ASP A 428 -11.29 14.48 8.77
N TYR A 429 -10.65 14.12 9.89
CA TYR A 429 -10.49 15.01 11.05
C TYR A 429 -9.75 16.31 10.71
N ILE A 430 -8.56 16.21 10.11
CA ILE A 430 -7.69 17.36 9.80
C ILE A 430 -8.30 18.25 8.71
N TYR A 431 -8.96 17.64 7.72
CA TYR A 431 -9.66 18.40 6.69
C TYR A 431 -10.82 19.23 7.29
N ASN A 432 -11.62 18.64 8.18
CA ASN A 432 -12.72 19.35 8.82
C ASN A 432 -12.23 20.46 9.75
N TYR A 433 -11.15 20.26 10.50
CA TYR A 433 -10.56 21.30 11.34
C TYR A 433 -10.17 22.55 10.54
N ASN A 434 -9.58 22.36 9.35
CA ASN A 434 -9.04 23.44 8.53
C ASN A 434 -10.05 24.05 7.54
N THR A 435 -11.29 23.57 7.52
CA THR A 435 -12.34 24.09 6.62
C THR A 435 -13.39 24.87 7.39
N ASN A 436 -13.95 25.92 6.77
CA ASN A 436 -14.99 26.74 7.38
C ASN A 436 -16.42 26.19 7.13
N THR A 437 -16.56 24.92 6.74
CA THR A 437 -17.88 24.31 6.52
C THR A 437 -18.62 24.12 7.85
N ASN A 438 -19.94 24.35 7.84
CA ASN A 438 -20.80 24.17 9.02
C ASN A 438 -21.12 22.69 9.30
N PHE A 439 -20.95 21.81 8.30
CA PHE A 439 -21.18 20.39 8.42
C PHE A 439 -19.88 19.61 8.29
N ILE A 440 -19.89 18.39 8.81
CA ILE A 440 -18.75 17.48 8.82
C ILE A 440 -18.74 16.69 7.52
N LEU A 441 -17.63 16.79 6.81
CA LEU A 441 -17.36 15.98 5.63
C LEU A 441 -16.69 14.67 6.05
N LYS A 442 -17.01 13.56 5.38
CA LYS A 442 -16.39 12.26 5.59
C LYS A 442 -15.94 11.69 4.26
N ASN A 443 -15.04 10.71 4.29
CA ASN A 443 -14.45 10.11 3.09
C ASN A 443 -13.82 11.16 2.17
N ILE A 444 -13.04 12.06 2.77
CA ILE A 444 -12.31 13.10 2.05
C ILE A 444 -11.41 12.45 0.99
N SER A 445 -11.67 12.81 -0.27
CA SER A 445 -10.93 12.30 -1.42
C SER A 445 -9.65 13.10 -1.69
N TYR A 446 -8.75 12.55 -2.50
CA TYR A 446 -7.51 13.19 -2.92
C TYR A 446 -7.78 14.53 -3.60
N SER A 447 -8.82 14.60 -4.43
CA SER A 447 -9.25 15.82 -5.10
C SER A 447 -9.68 16.89 -4.12
N MET A 448 -10.44 16.53 -3.09
CA MET A 448 -10.79 17.47 -2.02
C MET A 448 -9.54 18.02 -1.33
N ILE A 449 -8.56 17.15 -1.05
CA ILE A 449 -7.28 17.56 -0.44
C ILE A 449 -6.54 18.54 -1.35
N LYS A 450 -6.40 18.24 -2.65
CA LYS A 450 -5.69 19.08 -3.62
C LYS A 450 -6.41 20.41 -3.88
N ASP A 451 -7.74 20.40 -3.94
CA ASP A 451 -8.56 21.62 -4.09
C ASP A 451 -8.62 22.49 -2.82
N SER A 452 -8.28 21.94 -1.65
CA SER A 452 -8.32 22.68 -0.40
C SER A 452 -7.27 23.79 -0.34
N LYS A 453 -7.41 24.74 0.59
CA LYS A 453 -6.35 25.73 0.92
C LYS A 453 -5.41 25.24 2.05
N ASN A 454 -5.39 23.93 2.30
CA ASN A 454 -4.65 23.32 3.38
C ASN A 454 -3.26 22.86 2.91
N ASP A 455 -2.33 23.79 2.80
CA ASP A 455 -1.00 23.51 2.23
C ASP A 455 -0.16 22.58 3.12
N ASN A 456 -0.32 22.64 4.45
CA ASN A 456 0.43 21.76 5.35
C ASN A 456 0.00 20.29 5.17
N MET A 457 -1.32 20.02 5.09
CA MET A 457 -1.82 18.67 4.84
C MET A 457 -1.41 18.16 3.45
N LYS A 458 -1.45 19.01 2.41
CA LYS A 458 -0.96 18.67 1.08
C LYS A 458 0.52 18.28 1.13
N ASN A 459 1.37 19.12 1.71
CA ASN A 459 2.80 18.87 1.83
C ASN A 459 3.10 17.59 2.63
N TYR A 460 2.36 17.34 3.72
CA TYR A 460 2.52 16.13 4.52
C TYR A 460 2.14 14.87 3.73
N ILE A 461 1.05 14.91 2.96
CA ILE A 461 0.62 13.80 2.11
C ILE A 461 1.56 13.61 0.93
N ASP A 462 1.97 14.68 0.24
CA ASP A 462 2.87 14.61 -0.91
C ASP A 462 4.26 14.06 -0.50
N SER A 463 4.77 14.45 0.67
CA SER A 463 6.00 13.88 1.25
C SER A 463 5.88 12.39 1.62
N ASN A 464 4.66 11.89 1.80
CA ASN A 464 4.36 10.52 2.18
C ASN A 464 3.44 9.81 1.16
N ILE A 465 3.54 10.21 -0.13
CA ILE A 465 2.55 9.85 -1.15
C ILE A 465 2.40 8.33 -1.31
N ASN A 466 3.50 7.57 -1.21
CA ASN A 466 3.49 6.12 -1.28
C ASN A 466 2.65 5.48 -0.17
N PHE A 467 2.75 6.01 1.06
CA PHE A 467 2.01 5.52 2.21
C PHE A 467 0.52 5.89 2.10
N TYR A 468 0.23 7.13 1.71
CA TYR A 468 -1.14 7.59 1.45
C TYR A 468 -1.83 6.73 0.38
N ILE A 469 -1.17 6.52 -0.77
CA ILE A 469 -1.76 5.75 -1.86
C ILE A 469 -2.03 4.31 -1.43
N LYS A 470 -1.07 3.68 -0.73
CA LYS A 470 -1.19 2.29 -0.28
C LYS A 470 -2.31 2.10 0.75
N ASN A 471 -2.40 2.98 1.75
CA ASN A 471 -3.24 2.75 2.94
C ASN A 471 -4.59 3.47 2.88
N VAL A 472 -4.70 4.54 2.11
CA VAL A 472 -5.92 5.36 1.98
C VAL A 472 -6.51 5.24 0.59
N PHE A 473 -5.80 5.72 -0.44
CA PHE A 473 -6.37 5.84 -1.79
C PHE A 473 -6.80 4.47 -2.35
N LEU A 474 -5.93 3.46 -2.28
CA LEU A 474 -6.21 2.10 -2.76
C LEU A 474 -7.08 1.26 -1.81
N ASN A 475 -7.58 1.85 -0.71
CA ASN A 475 -8.48 1.14 0.19
C ASN A 475 -9.81 0.83 -0.52
N LYS A 476 -10.41 -0.33 -0.24
CA LYS A 476 -11.69 -0.74 -0.83
C LYS A 476 -12.86 0.17 -0.45
N ASN A 477 -12.77 0.83 0.71
CA ASN A 477 -13.80 1.75 1.20
C ASN A 477 -13.65 3.17 0.63
N TYR A 478 -12.57 3.44 -0.11
CA TYR A 478 -12.34 4.72 -0.74
C TYR A 478 -13.29 4.90 -1.95
N VAL A 479 -13.90 6.07 -2.06
CA VAL A 479 -14.87 6.37 -3.12
C VAL A 479 -14.13 6.92 -4.35
N ASP A 480 -14.27 6.25 -5.48
CA ASP A 480 -13.63 6.63 -6.74
C ASP A 480 -14.40 7.78 -7.43
N ASN A 481 -14.27 8.99 -6.88
CA ASN A 481 -14.89 10.21 -7.41
C ASN A 481 -13.87 11.34 -7.67
N ASP A 482 -12.58 10.99 -7.72
CA ASP A 482 -11.52 11.96 -7.93
C ASP A 482 -11.53 12.53 -9.35
N LYS A 483 -11.20 13.82 -9.44
CA LYS A 483 -11.01 14.50 -10.71
C LYS A 483 -9.85 13.87 -11.47
N ILE A 484 -10.05 13.69 -12.78
CA ILE A 484 -9.09 13.01 -13.64
C ILE A 484 -7.71 13.69 -13.66
N GLU A 485 -7.66 15.03 -13.55
CA GLU A 485 -6.42 15.82 -13.51
C GLU A 485 -5.49 15.39 -12.36
N TYR A 486 -6.04 15.10 -11.18
CA TYR A 486 -5.26 14.64 -10.03
C TYR A 486 -4.87 13.17 -10.12
N ILE A 487 -5.66 12.34 -10.80
CA ILE A 487 -5.26 10.96 -11.12
C ILE A 487 -4.08 10.98 -12.09
N ILE A 488 -4.13 11.83 -13.12
CA ILE A 488 -3.02 12.02 -14.06
C ILE A 488 -1.77 12.52 -13.33
N GLU A 489 -1.91 13.47 -12.40
CA GLU A 489 -0.80 13.93 -11.54
C GLU A 489 -0.14 12.75 -10.80
N LEU A 490 -0.93 11.86 -10.19
CA LEU A 490 -0.41 10.66 -9.52
C LEU A 490 0.30 9.70 -10.49
N LEU A 491 -0.28 9.48 -11.67
CA LEU A 491 0.29 8.58 -12.69
C LEU A 491 1.59 9.12 -13.32
N ASN A 492 1.77 10.44 -13.30
CA ASN A 492 2.99 11.11 -13.77
C ASN A 492 4.01 11.38 -12.66
N SER A 493 3.65 11.19 -11.39
CA SER A 493 4.51 11.49 -10.25
C SER A 493 5.73 10.57 -10.19
N GLU A 494 6.94 11.15 -10.17
CA GLU A 494 8.19 10.40 -9.98
C GLU A 494 8.38 9.91 -8.53
N ASN A 495 7.75 10.59 -7.57
CA ASN A 495 7.79 10.23 -6.15
C ASN A 495 6.90 9.03 -5.82
N LEU A 496 5.97 8.65 -6.71
CA LEU A 496 5.09 7.51 -6.52
C LEU A 496 5.70 6.23 -7.13
N ASN A 497 5.79 5.19 -6.30
CA ASN A 497 6.31 3.90 -6.72
C ASN A 497 5.53 3.34 -7.92
N LYS A 498 6.27 2.85 -8.92
CA LYS A 498 5.70 2.28 -10.16
C LYS A 498 4.66 1.19 -9.90
N GLU A 499 4.90 0.31 -8.92
CA GLU A 499 3.93 -0.72 -8.55
C GLU A 499 2.58 -0.15 -8.05
N LEU A 500 2.62 0.97 -7.34
CA LEU A 500 1.40 1.64 -6.86
C LEU A 500 0.67 2.33 -8.02
N GLN A 501 1.39 2.95 -8.97
CA GLN A 501 0.79 3.48 -10.21
C GLN A 501 0.04 2.41 -10.99
N LEU A 502 0.62 1.22 -11.15
CA LEU A 502 -0.03 0.09 -11.81
C LEU A 502 -1.29 -0.35 -11.05
N LYS A 503 -1.22 -0.40 -9.71
CA LYS A 503 -2.38 -0.73 -8.87
C LYS A 503 -3.50 0.31 -8.97
N ILE A 504 -3.18 1.60 -9.10
CA ILE A 504 -4.19 2.64 -9.36
C ILE A 504 -4.96 2.30 -10.64
N ILE A 505 -4.26 2.03 -11.75
CA ILE A 505 -4.88 1.71 -13.04
C ILE A 505 -5.78 0.47 -12.95
N GLN A 506 -5.31 -0.57 -12.25
CA GLN A 506 -6.02 -1.85 -12.14
C GLN A 506 -7.25 -1.78 -11.21
N GLN A 507 -7.14 -1.09 -10.08
CA GLN A 507 -8.15 -1.15 -9.01
C GLN A 507 -9.14 0.00 -9.04
N LYS A 508 -8.76 1.15 -9.62
CA LYS A 508 -9.58 2.36 -9.62
C LYS A 508 -10.33 2.55 -10.92
N ILE A 509 -11.50 3.16 -10.81
CA ILE A 509 -12.36 3.49 -11.96
C ILE A 509 -12.14 4.95 -12.33
N PHE A 510 -11.62 5.17 -13.53
CA PHE A 510 -11.44 6.49 -14.12
C PHE A 510 -11.30 6.38 -15.63
N ASN A 511 -11.42 7.52 -16.32
CA ASN A 511 -11.28 7.59 -17.76
C ASN A 511 -10.44 8.81 -18.15
N ILE A 512 -9.22 8.57 -18.63
CA ILE A 512 -8.34 9.62 -19.16
C ILE A 512 -8.94 10.12 -20.48
N ASN A 513 -8.89 11.42 -20.73
CA ASN A 513 -9.40 11.99 -21.99
C ASN A 513 -8.35 11.93 -23.10
N MET A 514 -7.14 12.40 -22.82
CA MET A 514 -6.03 12.47 -23.77
C MET A 514 -4.82 11.70 -23.24
N LEU A 515 -4.41 10.65 -23.95
CA LEU A 515 -3.29 9.80 -23.54
C LEU A 515 -1.95 10.56 -23.55
N SER A 516 -1.88 11.66 -24.31
CA SER A 516 -0.73 12.58 -24.36
C SER A 516 -0.45 13.28 -23.03
N GLU A 517 -1.41 13.32 -22.11
CA GLU A 517 -1.21 13.87 -20.76
C GLU A 517 -0.39 12.93 -19.86
N ILE A 518 -0.20 11.66 -20.26
CA ILE A 518 0.61 10.70 -19.53
C ILE A 518 2.06 10.76 -20.01
N THR A 519 2.96 11.21 -19.14
CA THR A 519 4.40 11.33 -19.43
C THR A 519 5.15 10.02 -19.21
N ASN A 520 4.64 9.15 -18.33
CA ASN A 520 5.25 7.86 -18.03
C ASN A 520 4.85 6.79 -19.07
N ASN A 521 5.69 6.59 -20.09
CA ASN A 521 5.42 5.62 -21.16
C ASN A 521 5.30 4.15 -20.68
N ASN A 522 5.76 3.81 -19.48
CA ASN A 522 5.75 2.43 -18.99
C ASN A 522 4.35 1.95 -18.58
N ILE A 523 3.44 2.88 -18.26
CA ILE A 523 2.09 2.54 -17.79
C ILE A 523 1.03 2.53 -18.90
N LEU A 524 1.38 2.99 -20.11
CA LEU A 524 0.46 3.07 -21.25
C LEU A 524 -0.18 1.72 -21.59
N ASP A 525 0.60 0.65 -21.52
CA ASP A 525 0.14 -0.72 -21.80
C ASP A 525 -0.97 -1.12 -20.81
N GLN A 526 -0.79 -0.80 -19.53
CA GLN A 526 -1.81 -1.08 -18.51
C GLN A 526 -3.06 -0.21 -18.67
N ILE A 527 -2.92 1.05 -19.10
CA ILE A 527 -4.06 1.93 -19.34
C ILE A 527 -4.98 1.34 -20.42
N LEU A 528 -4.40 0.84 -21.52
CA LEU A 528 -5.17 0.17 -22.59
C LEU A 528 -5.82 -1.13 -22.10
N ILE A 529 -5.06 -2.03 -21.46
CA ILE A 529 -5.57 -3.33 -20.98
C ILE A 529 -6.78 -3.16 -20.05
N ASN A 530 -6.76 -2.12 -19.22
CA ASN A 530 -7.82 -1.84 -18.27
C ASN A 530 -8.89 -0.86 -18.81
N ASN A 531 -8.86 -0.48 -20.10
CA ASN A 531 -9.80 0.49 -20.69
C ASN A 531 -9.95 1.78 -19.86
N ARG A 532 -8.84 2.34 -19.35
CA ARG A 532 -8.82 3.57 -18.51
C ARG A 532 -8.63 4.85 -19.32
N ILE A 533 -8.95 4.82 -20.61
CA ILE A 533 -8.75 5.90 -21.58
C ILE A 533 -9.99 5.99 -22.47
N ASN A 534 -10.35 7.21 -22.84
CA ASN A 534 -11.42 7.47 -23.78
C ASN A 534 -11.09 6.81 -25.12
N ILE A 535 -12.02 5.99 -25.63
CA ILE A 535 -11.86 5.25 -26.86
C ILE A 535 -11.96 6.22 -28.04
N SER A 536 -10.80 6.58 -28.61
CA SER A 536 -10.69 7.47 -29.76
C SER A 536 -9.48 7.12 -30.63
N TRP A 537 -9.57 7.41 -31.93
CA TRP A 537 -8.44 7.21 -32.84
C TRP A 537 -7.21 8.02 -32.43
N SER A 538 -7.40 9.24 -31.89
CA SER A 538 -6.30 10.09 -31.41
C SER A 538 -5.47 9.43 -30.31
N ASN A 539 -6.13 8.80 -29.33
CA ASN A 539 -5.43 8.13 -28.24
C ASN A 539 -4.70 6.86 -28.74
N LEU A 540 -5.30 6.12 -29.67
CA LEU A 540 -4.68 4.93 -30.25
C LEU A 540 -3.50 5.26 -31.15
N ASN A 541 -3.59 6.32 -31.96
CA ASN A 541 -2.47 6.79 -32.78
C ASN A 541 -1.33 7.33 -31.90
N PHE A 542 -1.65 8.05 -30.82
CA PHE A 542 -0.64 8.48 -29.85
C PHE A 542 0.09 7.28 -29.22
N TYR A 543 -0.66 6.25 -28.80
CA TYR A 543 -0.08 5.02 -28.27
C TYR A 543 0.82 4.34 -29.31
N PHE A 544 0.32 4.17 -30.54
CA PHE A 544 1.06 3.58 -31.65
C PHE A 544 2.38 4.31 -31.90
N ASN A 545 2.38 5.64 -31.90
CA ASN A 545 3.60 6.43 -32.09
C ASN A 545 4.63 6.26 -30.95
N LYS A 546 4.21 5.83 -29.76
CA LYS A 546 5.12 5.57 -28.61
C LYS A 546 5.58 4.12 -28.50
N LYS A 547 4.70 3.15 -28.81
CA LYS A 547 4.88 1.72 -28.49
C LYS A 547 4.77 0.81 -29.71
N GLY A 548 4.39 1.35 -30.88
CA GLY A 548 4.06 0.59 -32.07
C GLY A 548 2.76 -0.20 -31.94
N LEU A 549 2.48 -1.01 -32.96
CA LEU A 549 1.36 -1.95 -32.98
C LEU A 549 1.77 -3.25 -32.27
N ASN A 550 1.68 -3.27 -30.94
CA ASN A 550 1.99 -4.43 -30.13
C ASN A 550 0.73 -5.25 -29.77
N ASP A 551 0.91 -6.38 -29.09
CA ASP A 551 -0.20 -7.29 -28.73
C ASP A 551 -1.28 -6.60 -27.86
N TYR A 552 -0.92 -5.59 -27.06
CA TYR A 552 -1.89 -4.84 -26.26
C TYR A 552 -2.81 -3.99 -27.14
N LEU A 553 -2.25 -3.21 -28.06
CA LEU A 553 -3.06 -2.43 -29.00
C LEU A 553 -3.86 -3.33 -29.95
N ILE A 554 -3.29 -4.44 -30.41
CA ILE A 554 -4.01 -5.42 -31.23
C ILE A 554 -5.22 -5.98 -30.45
N SER A 555 -5.02 -6.41 -29.20
CA SER A 555 -6.12 -6.90 -28.37
C SER A 555 -7.19 -5.84 -28.14
N TYR A 556 -6.79 -4.58 -27.99
CA TYR A 556 -7.69 -3.44 -27.87
C TYR A 556 -8.52 -3.21 -29.14
N LEU A 557 -7.91 -3.33 -30.32
CA LEU A 557 -8.54 -3.20 -31.64
C LEU A 557 -9.41 -4.40 -32.03
N ASN A 558 -9.26 -5.55 -31.38
CA ASN A 558 -10.12 -6.72 -31.57
C ASN A 558 -11.22 -6.85 -30.51
N SER A 559 -11.20 -6.03 -29.46
CA SER A 559 -12.23 -6.06 -28.43
C SER A 559 -13.57 -5.59 -29.00
N GLU A 560 -14.59 -6.44 -28.94
CA GLU A 560 -15.93 -6.14 -29.46
C GLU A 560 -16.49 -4.82 -28.92
N TYR A 561 -16.30 -4.56 -27.61
CA TYR A 561 -16.71 -3.32 -26.96
C TYR A 561 -16.00 -2.09 -27.54
N ASN A 562 -14.68 -2.15 -27.70
CA ASN A 562 -13.89 -1.02 -28.20
C ASN A 562 -14.17 -0.77 -29.69
N VAL A 563 -14.27 -1.84 -30.49
CA VAL A 563 -14.58 -1.75 -31.93
C VAL A 563 -15.94 -1.09 -32.15
N GLU A 564 -16.94 -1.45 -31.34
CA GLU A 564 -18.28 -0.90 -31.46
C GLU A 564 -18.33 0.61 -31.19
N ILE A 565 -17.43 1.12 -30.34
CA ILE A 565 -17.30 2.56 -30.08
C ILE A 565 -16.46 3.25 -31.16
N LEU A 566 -15.37 2.61 -31.61
CA LEU A 566 -14.46 3.15 -32.64
C LEU A 566 -15.12 3.28 -34.01
N LYS A 567 -16.06 2.41 -34.36
CA LYS A 567 -16.73 2.40 -35.67
C LYS A 567 -17.33 3.78 -36.03
N ASP A 568 -17.83 4.51 -35.03
CA ASP A 568 -18.52 5.80 -35.20
C ASP A 568 -17.57 7.01 -35.00
N LYS A 569 -16.28 6.77 -34.72
CA LYS A 569 -15.29 7.85 -34.51
C LYS A 569 -14.66 8.29 -35.82
N ILE A 570 -14.65 9.61 -36.04
CA ILE A 570 -14.09 10.26 -37.23
C ILE A 570 -12.73 10.88 -36.87
N ILE A 571 -11.81 10.87 -37.82
CA ILE A 571 -10.52 11.59 -37.72
C ILE A 571 -10.70 12.96 -38.39
N PRO A 572 -10.33 14.07 -37.73
CA PRO A 572 -10.36 15.39 -38.37
C PRO A 572 -9.44 15.43 -39.60
N GLU A 573 -9.90 16.02 -40.69
CA GLU A 573 -9.15 16.13 -41.95
C GLU A 573 -7.77 16.78 -41.76
N GLU A 574 -7.68 17.78 -40.89
CA GLU A 574 -6.43 18.52 -40.58
C GLU A 574 -5.27 17.65 -40.08
N VAL A 575 -5.57 16.47 -39.54
CA VAL A 575 -4.56 15.58 -38.93
C VAL A 575 -4.52 14.19 -39.59
N ILE A 576 -5.27 13.97 -40.67
CA ILE A 576 -5.48 12.64 -41.26
C ILE A 576 -4.16 11.99 -41.70
N ASP A 577 -3.23 12.78 -42.24
CA ASP A 577 -1.91 12.33 -42.69
C ASP A 577 -1.07 11.73 -41.56
N SER A 578 -1.23 12.23 -40.32
CA SER A 578 -0.51 11.73 -39.15
C SER A 578 -0.90 10.30 -38.73
N TYR A 579 -1.93 9.73 -39.36
CA TYR A 579 -2.41 8.37 -39.13
C TYR A 579 -1.96 7.40 -40.22
N PHE A 580 -1.26 7.85 -41.26
CA PHE A 580 -0.91 7.02 -42.42
C PHE A 580 -0.18 5.73 -42.02
N ASP A 581 0.88 5.83 -41.22
CA ASP A 581 1.65 4.67 -40.75
C ASP A 581 0.79 3.74 -39.88
N PHE A 582 -0.09 4.31 -39.06
CA PHE A 582 -0.98 3.55 -38.19
C PHE A 582 -2.03 2.76 -38.99
N LYS A 583 -2.67 3.42 -39.97
CA LYS A 583 -3.60 2.81 -40.93
C LYS A 583 -2.92 1.65 -41.67
N CYS A 584 -1.70 1.89 -42.18
CA CYS A 584 -0.92 0.88 -42.90
C CYS A 584 -0.60 -0.33 -42.01
N LYS A 585 -0.16 -0.10 -40.77
CA LYS A 585 0.17 -1.20 -39.84
C LYS A 585 -1.06 -2.03 -39.45
N ILE A 586 -2.23 -1.40 -39.29
CA ILE A 586 -3.47 -2.13 -38.98
C ILE A 586 -3.80 -3.13 -40.08
N ILE A 587 -3.79 -2.71 -41.35
CA ILE A 587 -4.19 -3.59 -42.45
C ILE A 587 -3.17 -4.71 -42.72
N LEU A 588 -1.89 -4.46 -42.46
CA LEU A 588 -0.82 -5.45 -42.65
C LEU A 588 -0.76 -6.50 -41.52
N GLU A 589 -1.27 -6.20 -40.33
CA GLU A 589 -1.16 -7.08 -39.16
C GLU A 589 -2.20 -8.19 -39.16
N GLN A 590 -1.76 -9.44 -39.35
CA GLN A 590 -2.63 -10.62 -39.46
C GLN A 590 -3.38 -10.95 -38.16
N LYS A 591 -2.87 -10.54 -37.00
CA LYS A 591 -3.55 -10.75 -35.72
C LYS A 591 -4.76 -9.83 -35.51
N ILE A 592 -4.91 -8.76 -36.29
CA ILE A 592 -6.13 -7.93 -36.25
C ILE A 592 -7.21 -8.66 -37.02
N ASP A 593 -8.41 -8.76 -36.44
CA ASP A 593 -9.50 -9.52 -37.05
C ASP A 593 -10.11 -8.74 -38.23
N ASP A 594 -10.39 -9.45 -39.32
CA ASP A 594 -11.03 -8.87 -40.51
C ASP A 594 -12.40 -8.24 -40.19
N LYS A 595 -13.15 -8.83 -39.25
CA LYS A 595 -14.40 -8.28 -38.72
C LYS A 595 -14.23 -6.93 -38.02
N SER A 596 -13.08 -6.68 -37.40
CA SER A 596 -12.76 -5.39 -36.80
C SER A 596 -12.47 -4.36 -37.89
N ILE A 597 -11.69 -4.74 -38.92
CA ILE A 597 -11.40 -3.88 -40.08
C ILE A 597 -12.70 -3.48 -40.81
N GLU A 598 -13.65 -4.42 -40.98
CA GLU A 598 -14.97 -4.15 -41.56
C GLU A 598 -15.73 -3.01 -40.88
N LYS A 599 -15.53 -2.83 -39.57
CA LYS A 599 -16.18 -1.79 -38.77
C LYS A 599 -15.41 -0.48 -38.75
N PHE A 600 -14.11 -0.46 -39.07
CA PHE A 600 -13.26 0.74 -39.05
C PHE A 600 -13.40 1.64 -40.28
N LYS A 601 -14.61 1.74 -40.86
CA LYS A 601 -14.86 2.52 -42.09
C LYS A 601 -14.43 3.98 -41.97
N ASN A 602 -14.67 4.60 -40.82
CA ASN A 602 -14.33 6.00 -40.58
C ASN A 602 -12.81 6.24 -40.40
N LEU A 603 -12.03 5.21 -40.03
CA LEU A 603 -10.56 5.29 -40.02
C LEU A 603 -10.01 5.33 -41.46
N PHE A 604 -10.64 4.59 -42.37
CA PHE A 604 -10.26 4.45 -43.77
C PHE A 604 -11.22 5.20 -44.71
N ASN A 605 -11.66 6.39 -44.30
CA ASN A 605 -12.51 7.26 -45.11
C ASN A 605 -11.84 7.69 -46.44
N GLU A 606 -10.51 7.81 -46.42
CA GLU A 606 -9.68 8.02 -47.60
C GLU A 606 -8.93 6.73 -47.96
N PRO A 607 -8.95 6.33 -49.25
CA PRO A 607 -8.29 5.11 -49.69
C PRO A 607 -6.77 5.28 -49.65
N LEU A 608 -6.07 4.20 -49.31
CA LEU A 608 -4.62 4.16 -49.25
C LEU A 608 -4.03 3.88 -50.64
N GLY A 609 -3.26 4.82 -51.18
CA GLY A 609 -2.62 4.71 -52.49
C GLY A 609 -1.15 4.27 -52.48
N ASN A 610 -0.51 4.14 -51.32
CA ASN A 610 0.94 3.87 -51.25
C ASN A 610 1.33 2.90 -50.12
N ILE A 611 0.99 1.62 -50.26
CA ILE A 611 1.37 0.59 -49.29
C ILE A 611 1.73 -0.74 -49.99
N ASN A 612 2.75 -1.43 -49.50
CA ASN A 612 3.08 -2.77 -49.99
C ASN A 612 2.21 -3.85 -49.34
N LEU A 613 1.30 -4.44 -50.12
CA LEU A 613 0.34 -5.47 -49.69
C LEU A 613 0.78 -6.91 -50.07
N SER A 614 2.06 -7.14 -50.37
CA SER A 614 2.56 -8.47 -50.79
C SER A 614 2.29 -9.57 -49.75
N ASN A 615 2.21 -9.23 -48.46
CA ASN A 615 2.16 -10.20 -47.36
C ASN A 615 0.76 -10.45 -46.76
N ILE A 616 -0.29 -9.78 -47.24
CA ILE A 616 -1.66 -10.00 -46.74
C ILE A 616 -2.30 -11.28 -47.33
N SER A 617 -3.31 -11.85 -46.67
CA SER A 617 -4.06 -12.98 -47.23
C SER A 617 -4.95 -12.56 -48.41
N ASN A 618 -5.35 -13.53 -49.25
CA ASN A 618 -6.26 -13.26 -50.38
C ASN A 618 -7.67 -12.85 -49.92
N GLU A 619 -8.12 -13.37 -48.78
CA GLU A 619 -9.39 -13.01 -48.15
C GLU A 619 -9.36 -11.56 -47.66
N ARG A 620 -8.28 -11.17 -46.96
CA ARG A 620 -8.09 -9.78 -46.53
C ARG A 620 -7.95 -8.84 -47.71
N LEU A 621 -7.22 -9.22 -48.77
CA LEU A 621 -7.13 -8.40 -49.97
C LEU A 621 -8.52 -8.12 -50.56
N LEU A 622 -9.34 -9.16 -50.72
CA LEU A 622 -10.71 -9.01 -51.22
C LEU A 622 -11.55 -8.09 -50.33
N LEU A 623 -11.41 -8.21 -49.01
CA LEU A 623 -12.08 -7.34 -48.06
C LEU A 623 -11.69 -5.86 -48.25
N LEU A 624 -10.39 -5.57 -48.32
CA LEU A 624 -9.88 -4.20 -48.51
C LEU A 624 -10.41 -3.58 -49.81
N ILE A 625 -10.51 -4.37 -50.90
CA ILE A 625 -11.09 -3.95 -52.18
C ILE A 625 -12.58 -3.65 -52.02
N GLN A 626 -13.36 -4.58 -51.44
CA GLN A 626 -14.82 -4.43 -51.26
C GLN A 626 -15.19 -3.22 -50.39
N LEU A 627 -14.38 -2.92 -49.37
CA LEU A 627 -14.57 -1.78 -48.48
C LEU A 627 -14.02 -0.46 -49.04
N LYS A 628 -13.37 -0.49 -50.22
CA LYS A 628 -12.70 0.68 -50.84
C LYS A 628 -11.63 1.32 -49.96
N ILE A 629 -10.91 0.50 -49.18
CA ILE A 629 -9.84 0.96 -48.28
C ILE A 629 -8.54 1.25 -49.05
N ILE A 630 -8.35 0.62 -50.21
CA ILE A 630 -7.16 0.77 -51.05
C ILE A 630 -7.52 1.37 -52.39
N GLU A 631 -6.63 2.22 -52.91
CA GLU A 631 -6.78 2.84 -54.22
C GLU A 631 -6.07 2.00 -55.29
N LEU A 632 -6.60 1.96 -56.51
CA LEU A 632 -5.84 1.42 -57.63
C LEU A 632 -4.72 2.41 -58.01
N THR A 633 -3.48 2.02 -57.71
CA THR A 633 -2.25 2.70 -58.12
C THR A 633 -1.19 1.65 -58.47
N PRO A 634 -0.15 1.99 -59.25
CA PRO A 634 0.95 1.06 -59.54
C PRO A 634 1.63 0.52 -58.26
N SER A 635 1.82 1.38 -57.25
CA SER A 635 2.40 1.03 -55.95
C SER A 635 1.56 0.01 -55.17
N ILE A 636 0.24 0.04 -55.31
CA ILE A 636 -0.66 -0.94 -54.68
C ILE A 636 -0.75 -2.21 -55.50
N TYR A 637 -0.93 -2.09 -56.82
CA TYR A 637 -1.28 -3.21 -57.69
C TYR A 637 -0.08 -4.10 -58.04
N ASN A 638 1.09 -3.53 -58.39
CA ASN A 638 2.26 -4.32 -58.80
C ASN A 638 2.65 -5.40 -57.75
N PRO A 639 2.70 -5.11 -56.43
CA PRO A 639 3.01 -6.11 -55.41
C PRO A 639 1.96 -7.21 -55.21
N ILE A 640 0.71 -6.97 -55.61
CA ILE A 640 -0.40 -7.93 -55.43
C ILE A 640 -0.86 -8.57 -56.74
N SER A 641 -0.32 -8.16 -57.89
CA SER A 641 -0.72 -8.57 -59.24
C SER A 641 -1.03 -10.07 -59.34
N LYS A 642 -0.13 -10.92 -58.83
CA LYS A 642 -0.25 -12.39 -58.88
C LYS A 642 -1.17 -13.03 -57.83
N LYS A 643 -1.81 -12.25 -56.96
CA LYS A 643 -2.72 -12.77 -55.92
C LYS A 643 -4.10 -13.04 -56.49
N SER A 644 -4.77 -14.07 -55.99
CA SER A 644 -6.18 -14.26 -56.30
C SER A 644 -6.97 -13.05 -55.80
N ASN A 645 -7.90 -12.55 -56.61
CA ASN A 645 -8.73 -11.35 -56.39
C ASN A 645 -8.07 -10.00 -56.70
N SER A 646 -6.79 -9.93 -57.09
CA SER A 646 -6.16 -8.67 -57.52
C SER A 646 -6.93 -8.01 -58.68
N ILE A 647 -7.39 -8.83 -59.64
CA ILE A 647 -8.18 -8.40 -60.80
C ILE A 647 -9.49 -7.69 -60.42
N VAL A 648 -10.05 -7.95 -59.23
CA VAL A 648 -11.26 -7.27 -58.75
C VAL A 648 -11.00 -5.78 -58.52
N LEU A 649 -9.77 -5.40 -58.13
CA LEU A 649 -9.40 -3.99 -57.96
C LEU A 649 -9.38 -3.25 -59.30
N ILE A 650 -8.90 -3.91 -60.36
CA ILE A 650 -8.98 -3.40 -61.74
C ILE A 650 -10.44 -3.33 -62.18
N GLU A 651 -11.24 -4.38 -61.96
CA GLU A 651 -12.65 -4.41 -62.36
C GLU A 651 -13.43 -3.21 -61.78
N GLN A 652 -13.20 -2.87 -60.52
CA GLN A 652 -13.86 -1.74 -59.84
C GLN A 652 -13.33 -0.36 -60.28
N ASN A 653 -12.15 -0.30 -60.90
CA ASN A 653 -11.47 0.94 -61.29
C ASN A 653 -10.99 0.88 -62.76
N ILE A 654 -11.77 0.24 -63.63
CA ILE A 654 -11.34 -0.12 -64.98
C ILE A 654 -10.94 1.10 -65.81
N ASP A 655 -11.67 2.21 -65.70
CA ASP A 655 -11.34 3.43 -66.44
C ASP A 655 -9.98 3.99 -66.00
N LYS A 656 -9.73 4.03 -64.68
CA LYS A 656 -8.45 4.47 -64.13
C LYS A 656 -7.29 3.58 -64.57
N TYR A 657 -7.50 2.27 -64.59
CA TYR A 657 -6.53 1.32 -65.12
C TYR A 657 -6.22 1.59 -66.59
N MET A 658 -7.25 1.77 -67.42
CA MET A 658 -7.09 2.03 -68.85
C MET A 658 -6.38 3.36 -69.13
N ASP A 659 -6.71 4.42 -68.38
CA ASP A 659 -6.11 5.75 -68.54
C ASP A 659 -4.60 5.77 -68.18
N SER A 660 -4.12 4.81 -67.38
CA SER A 660 -2.75 4.75 -66.87
C SER A 660 -2.09 3.39 -67.08
N ARG A 661 -2.51 2.62 -68.10
CA ARG A 661 -2.08 1.22 -68.32
C ARG A 661 -0.56 1.07 -68.35
N GLU A 662 0.13 2.00 -69.00
CA GLU A 662 1.59 2.01 -69.17
C GLU A 662 2.36 2.14 -67.84
N GLU A 663 1.73 2.59 -66.77
CA GLU A 663 2.35 2.73 -65.44
C GLU A 663 2.40 1.42 -64.64
N TYR A 664 1.68 0.37 -65.07
CA TYR A 664 1.61 -0.92 -64.38
C TYR A 664 2.61 -1.92 -64.98
N GLU A 665 3.37 -2.61 -64.13
CA GLU A 665 4.44 -3.53 -64.57
C GLU A 665 3.92 -4.91 -64.96
N TYR A 666 2.70 -5.26 -64.53
CA TYR A 666 2.13 -6.59 -64.73
C TYR A 666 1.26 -6.64 -65.98
N PHE A 667 1.49 -7.67 -66.80
CA PHE A 667 0.67 -8.04 -67.95
C PHE A 667 -0.40 -9.04 -67.49
N LEU A 668 -1.66 -8.75 -67.84
CA LEU A 668 -2.79 -9.59 -67.49
C LEU A 668 -2.73 -10.92 -68.24
N ASP A 669 -3.05 -12.00 -67.56
CA ASP A 669 -3.08 -13.33 -68.18
C ASP A 669 -4.42 -13.62 -68.91
N ASP A 670 -4.44 -14.72 -69.67
CA ASP A 670 -5.63 -15.19 -70.41
C ASP A 670 -6.88 -15.29 -69.52
N SER A 671 -6.72 -15.65 -68.25
CA SER A 671 -7.82 -15.85 -67.31
C SER A 671 -8.37 -14.54 -66.77
N GLU A 672 -7.51 -13.55 -66.55
CA GLU A 672 -7.84 -12.19 -66.09
C GLU A 672 -8.53 -11.39 -67.19
N VAL A 673 -8.04 -11.46 -68.44
CA VAL A 673 -8.73 -10.86 -69.61
C VAL A 673 -10.13 -11.45 -69.78
N LYS A 674 -10.25 -12.78 -69.67
CA LYS A 674 -11.56 -13.48 -69.70
C LYS A 674 -12.45 -13.05 -68.54
N TYR A 675 -11.90 -12.80 -67.36
CA TYR A 675 -12.65 -12.33 -66.19
C TYR A 675 -13.28 -10.95 -66.46
N ILE A 676 -12.49 -9.99 -66.96
CA ILE A 676 -12.95 -8.63 -67.31
C ILE A 676 -14.05 -8.66 -68.37
N LEU A 677 -13.87 -9.44 -69.44
CA LEU A 677 -14.87 -9.56 -70.51
C LEU A 677 -16.17 -10.23 -70.04
N LYS A 678 -16.11 -11.13 -69.04
CA LYS A 678 -17.31 -11.75 -68.42
C LYS A 678 -17.97 -10.87 -67.37
N SER A 679 -17.28 -9.86 -66.85
CA SER A 679 -17.82 -8.99 -65.81
C SER A 679 -19.14 -8.36 -66.24
N LYS A 680 -20.11 -8.34 -65.33
CA LYS A 680 -21.38 -7.63 -65.51
C LYS A 680 -21.30 -6.15 -65.09
N ASN A 681 -20.24 -5.79 -64.38
CA ASN A 681 -20.03 -4.43 -63.87
C ASN A 681 -19.36 -3.52 -64.90
N ILE A 682 -18.75 -4.11 -65.93
CA ILE A 682 -18.05 -3.39 -67.01
C ILE A 682 -18.94 -3.35 -68.25
N SER A 683 -19.15 -2.14 -68.79
CA SER A 683 -20.00 -1.92 -69.96
C SER A 683 -19.36 -2.50 -71.24
N SER A 684 -20.17 -2.71 -72.28
CA SER A 684 -19.64 -3.14 -73.59
C SER A 684 -18.65 -2.13 -74.19
N GLU A 685 -18.86 -0.83 -73.94
CA GLU A 685 -17.97 0.24 -74.39
C GLU A 685 -16.62 0.16 -73.66
N GLN A 686 -16.64 0.02 -72.33
CA GLN A 686 -15.42 -0.15 -71.53
C GLN A 686 -14.66 -1.43 -71.90
N LYS A 687 -15.37 -2.53 -72.19
CA LYS A 687 -14.73 -3.77 -72.68
C LYS A 687 -14.06 -3.59 -74.03
N SER A 688 -14.65 -2.76 -74.89
CA SER A 688 -14.08 -2.47 -76.20
C SER A 688 -12.80 -1.65 -76.06
N ARG A 689 -12.86 -0.58 -75.26
CA ARG A 689 -11.70 0.24 -74.92
C ARG A 689 -10.61 -0.56 -74.20
N PHE A 690 -10.98 -1.48 -73.31
CA PHE A 690 -10.04 -2.35 -72.62
C PHE A 690 -9.27 -3.22 -73.61
N LEU A 691 -9.95 -3.86 -74.57
CA LEU A 691 -9.29 -4.71 -75.58
C LEU A 691 -8.37 -3.92 -76.50
N SER A 692 -8.69 -2.66 -76.84
CA SER A 692 -7.87 -1.87 -77.75
C SER A 692 -6.56 -1.35 -77.15
N ILE A 693 -6.41 -1.38 -75.83
CA ILE A 693 -5.19 -0.95 -75.13
C ILE A 693 -4.27 -2.09 -74.68
N LEU A 694 -4.71 -3.34 -74.81
CA LEU A 694 -3.89 -4.51 -74.47
C LEU A 694 -2.88 -4.76 -75.59
N ASP A 695 -1.68 -5.19 -75.21
CA ASP A 695 -0.69 -5.62 -76.19
C ASP A 695 -0.95 -7.05 -76.71
N ASN A 696 -0.14 -7.49 -77.68
CA ASN A 696 -0.27 -8.81 -78.29
C ASN A 696 -0.05 -9.97 -77.30
N ASP A 697 0.76 -9.75 -76.26
CA ASP A 697 1.07 -10.75 -75.25
C ASP A 697 -0.10 -10.91 -74.26
N GLU A 698 -0.79 -9.83 -73.90
CA GLU A 698 -2.00 -9.81 -73.07
C GLU A 698 -3.24 -10.32 -73.82
N LEU A 699 -3.41 -9.92 -75.07
CA LEU A 699 -4.51 -10.43 -75.91
C LEU A 699 -4.35 -11.93 -76.14
N ASN A 700 -3.11 -12.35 -76.45
CA ASN A 700 -2.74 -13.74 -76.73
C ASN A 700 -3.76 -14.43 -77.65
N LEU A 701 -4.04 -13.78 -78.79
CA LEU A 701 -5.13 -14.18 -79.69
C LEU A 701 -4.98 -15.64 -80.15
N SER A 702 -3.75 -16.14 -80.33
CA SER A 702 -3.49 -17.55 -80.67
C SER A 702 -4.22 -18.56 -79.76
N LYS A 703 -4.39 -18.23 -78.47
CA LYS A 703 -5.13 -19.05 -77.50
C LYS A 703 -6.54 -18.53 -77.22
N ASN A 704 -6.77 -17.23 -77.34
CA ASN A 704 -8.00 -16.57 -76.88
C ASN A 704 -8.97 -16.14 -77.99
N TYR A 705 -8.62 -16.27 -79.28
CA TYR A 705 -9.41 -15.76 -80.41
C TYR A 705 -10.88 -16.21 -80.38
N LYS A 706 -11.16 -17.43 -79.94
CA LYS A 706 -12.56 -17.91 -79.81
C LYS A 706 -13.36 -17.13 -78.78
N PHE A 707 -12.74 -16.86 -77.65
CA PHE A 707 -13.40 -16.20 -76.53
C PHE A 707 -13.54 -14.69 -76.78
N ILE A 708 -12.47 -14.05 -77.26
CA ILE A 708 -12.50 -12.62 -77.62
C ILE A 708 -13.39 -12.43 -78.86
N GLY A 709 -13.38 -13.36 -79.81
CA GLY A 709 -14.22 -13.35 -81.00
C GLY A 709 -15.71 -13.37 -80.70
N ASP A 710 -16.16 -14.10 -79.67
CA ASP A 710 -17.56 -14.03 -79.20
C ASP A 710 -17.95 -12.59 -78.76
N PHE A 711 -16.98 -11.77 -78.36
CA PHE A 711 -17.18 -10.37 -78.03
C PHE A 711 -16.99 -9.41 -79.21
N VAL A 712 -16.04 -9.64 -80.12
CA VAL A 712 -15.68 -8.67 -81.17
C VAL A 712 -16.45 -8.88 -82.48
N LEU A 713 -16.63 -10.14 -82.91
CA LEU A 713 -17.12 -10.47 -84.25
C LEU A 713 -18.53 -9.92 -84.50
N LYS A 714 -18.72 -9.35 -85.71
CA LYS A 714 -20.00 -8.80 -86.21
C LYS A 714 -20.56 -7.61 -85.41
N LYS A 715 -19.79 -7.05 -84.47
CA LYS A 715 -20.24 -5.88 -83.71
C LYS A 715 -19.90 -4.56 -84.38
N ASN A 716 -19.07 -4.56 -85.44
CA ASN A 716 -18.64 -3.37 -86.18
C ASN A 716 -18.08 -2.29 -85.24
N ILE A 717 -17.18 -2.68 -84.34
CA ILE A 717 -16.54 -1.78 -83.37
C ILE A 717 -15.28 -1.24 -84.03
N THR A 718 -15.30 0.01 -84.48
CA THR A 718 -14.21 0.63 -85.28
C THR A 718 -12.83 0.50 -84.61
N GLU A 719 -12.76 0.70 -83.30
CA GLU A 719 -11.53 0.64 -82.49
C GLU A 719 -10.92 -0.75 -82.38
N LEU A 720 -11.68 -1.80 -82.72
CA LEU A 720 -11.27 -3.20 -82.65
C LEU A 720 -11.16 -3.85 -84.03
N SER A 721 -11.19 -3.07 -85.11
CA SER A 721 -11.18 -3.60 -86.48
C SER A 721 -9.95 -4.46 -86.76
N GLU A 722 -8.76 -4.02 -86.32
CA GLU A 722 -7.50 -4.80 -86.45
C GLU A 722 -7.58 -6.13 -85.68
N ILE A 723 -8.04 -6.10 -84.43
CA ILE A 723 -8.25 -7.30 -83.60
C ILE A 723 -9.30 -8.23 -84.23
N GLU A 724 -10.38 -7.67 -84.80
CA GLU A 724 -11.42 -8.45 -85.50
C GLU A 724 -10.84 -9.18 -86.70
N GLU A 725 -10.01 -8.51 -87.51
CA GLU A 725 -9.36 -9.11 -88.68
C GLU A 725 -8.39 -10.22 -88.29
N GLU A 726 -7.52 -10.01 -87.30
CA GLU A 726 -6.60 -11.04 -86.79
C GLU A 726 -7.35 -12.26 -86.24
N ILE A 727 -8.44 -12.05 -85.50
CA ILE A 727 -9.29 -13.16 -85.02
C ILE A 727 -9.89 -13.94 -86.18
N ILE A 728 -10.36 -13.25 -87.23
CA ILE A 728 -10.92 -13.89 -88.42
C ILE A 728 -9.85 -14.76 -89.10
N GLU A 729 -8.64 -14.25 -89.29
CA GLU A 729 -7.52 -15.02 -89.87
C GLU A 729 -7.25 -16.30 -89.07
N LEU A 730 -7.16 -16.22 -87.74
CA LEU A 730 -6.96 -17.39 -86.86
C LEU A 730 -8.09 -18.42 -86.99
N TYR A 731 -9.35 -17.98 -87.14
CA TYR A 731 -10.46 -18.89 -87.44
C TYR A 731 -10.32 -19.56 -88.81
N PHE A 732 -9.82 -18.85 -89.82
CA PHE A 732 -9.58 -19.42 -91.15
C PHE A 732 -8.39 -20.38 -91.17
N GLU A 733 -7.33 -20.11 -90.41
CA GLU A 733 -6.22 -21.06 -90.19
C GLU A 733 -6.75 -22.35 -89.55
N GLU A 734 -7.51 -22.27 -88.45
CA GLU A 734 -8.10 -23.44 -87.80
C GLU A 734 -9.02 -24.21 -88.78
N LEU A 735 -9.84 -23.49 -89.54
CA LEU A 735 -10.72 -24.08 -90.54
C LEU A 735 -9.93 -24.81 -91.62
N LYS A 736 -8.85 -24.21 -92.16
CA LYS A 736 -8.01 -24.82 -93.20
C LYS A 736 -7.30 -26.07 -92.70
N GLU A 737 -6.74 -26.03 -91.49
CA GLU A 737 -6.05 -27.18 -90.88
C GLU A 737 -7.02 -28.34 -90.58
N ASN A 738 -8.21 -28.04 -90.08
CA ASN A 738 -9.14 -29.04 -89.55
C ASN A 738 -10.36 -29.31 -90.46
N ILE A 739 -10.39 -28.77 -91.68
CA ILE A 739 -11.56 -28.86 -92.57
C ILE A 739 -11.99 -30.31 -92.83
N ASN A 740 -11.01 -31.22 -92.88
CA ASN A 740 -11.24 -32.63 -93.17
C ASN A 740 -11.81 -33.40 -91.98
N THR A 741 -11.56 -32.96 -90.74
CA THR A 741 -12.01 -33.60 -89.51
C THR A 741 -13.29 -32.98 -88.95
N MET A 742 -13.54 -31.68 -89.18
CA MET A 742 -14.76 -30.99 -88.74
C MET A 742 -16.02 -31.49 -89.48
N SER A 743 -17.16 -31.43 -88.79
CA SER A 743 -18.48 -31.70 -89.38
C SER A 743 -18.96 -30.54 -90.25
N LEU A 744 -19.87 -30.84 -91.20
CA LEU A 744 -20.47 -29.80 -92.05
C LEU A 744 -21.25 -28.76 -91.24
N ALA A 745 -21.84 -29.14 -90.10
CA ALA A 745 -22.57 -28.24 -89.23
C ALA A 745 -21.64 -27.27 -88.52
N GLU A 746 -20.51 -27.76 -88.00
CA GLU A 746 -19.48 -26.94 -87.34
C GLU A 746 -18.87 -25.92 -88.31
N ILE A 747 -18.46 -26.34 -89.52
CA ILE A 747 -17.86 -25.43 -90.50
C ILE A 747 -18.85 -24.32 -90.90
N LYS A 748 -20.12 -24.68 -91.16
CA LYS A 748 -21.17 -23.70 -91.50
C LYS A 748 -21.42 -22.72 -90.36
N LEU A 749 -21.48 -23.22 -89.13
CA LEU A 749 -21.68 -22.40 -87.94
C LEU A 749 -20.51 -21.43 -87.73
N THR A 750 -19.28 -21.92 -87.78
CA THR A 750 -18.07 -21.09 -87.61
C THR A 750 -18.01 -20.00 -88.66
N LEU A 751 -18.10 -20.33 -89.95
CA LEU A 751 -18.11 -19.32 -91.03
C LEU A 751 -19.20 -18.28 -90.84
N SER A 752 -20.40 -18.71 -90.45
CA SER A 752 -21.51 -17.77 -90.24
C SER A 752 -21.31 -16.81 -89.08
N LYS A 753 -20.36 -17.06 -88.16
CA LYS A 753 -20.04 -16.18 -87.04
C LYS A 753 -19.00 -15.12 -87.38
N LEU A 754 -18.14 -15.33 -88.38
CA LEU A 754 -16.97 -14.47 -88.62
C LEU A 754 -17.32 -13.10 -89.20
N LYS A 755 -18.20 -13.02 -90.19
CA LYS A 755 -18.64 -11.76 -90.80
C LYS A 755 -20.14 -11.77 -91.05
N VAL A 756 -20.79 -10.60 -91.06
CA VAL A 756 -22.22 -10.47 -91.40
C VAL A 756 -22.53 -11.04 -92.79
N GLN A 757 -21.66 -10.80 -93.77
CA GLN A 757 -21.81 -11.31 -95.13
C GLN A 757 -21.73 -12.85 -95.24
N TYR A 758 -21.17 -13.54 -94.23
CA TYR A 758 -21.04 -14.99 -94.20
C TYR A 758 -22.23 -15.70 -93.56
N GLU A 759 -23.23 -14.99 -93.01
CA GLU A 759 -24.40 -15.59 -92.37
C GLU A 759 -25.12 -16.60 -93.26
N GLY A 760 -25.06 -16.39 -94.57
CA GLY A 760 -25.66 -17.27 -95.54
C GLY A 760 -25.12 -18.71 -95.50
N PHE A 761 -23.93 -19.00 -94.96
CA PHE A 761 -23.40 -20.36 -94.86
C PHE A 761 -24.21 -21.27 -93.92
N ASN A 762 -24.86 -20.72 -92.89
CA ASN A 762 -25.59 -21.48 -91.87
C ASN A 762 -27.12 -21.48 -92.05
N ILE A 763 -27.61 -21.08 -93.23
CA ILE A 763 -29.04 -21.13 -93.55
C ILE A 763 -29.43 -22.54 -94.04
N LEU A 764 -30.37 -23.19 -93.34
CA LEU A 764 -30.80 -24.57 -93.62
C LEU A 764 -31.62 -24.72 -94.92
N LYS A 765 -32.18 -23.63 -95.45
CA LYS A 765 -32.98 -23.64 -96.69
C LYS A 765 -32.09 -23.77 -97.93
N SER A 766 -32.55 -24.54 -98.91
CA SER A 766 -31.94 -24.57 -100.24
C SER A 766 -32.05 -23.20 -100.92
N GLY A 767 -30.97 -22.78 -101.56
CA GLY A 767 -30.89 -21.49 -102.26
C GLY A 767 -29.46 -20.98 -102.37
N SER A 768 -29.27 -19.89 -103.10
CA SER A 768 -27.99 -19.19 -103.20
C SER A 768 -27.95 -17.97 -102.30
N PHE A 769 -26.76 -17.49 -102.00
CA PHE A 769 -26.53 -16.16 -101.44
C PHE A 769 -25.28 -15.54 -102.05
N LYS A 770 -25.11 -14.25 -101.87
CA LYS A 770 -23.99 -13.50 -102.41
C LYS A 770 -23.11 -12.99 -101.28
N ILE A 771 -21.80 -12.99 -101.51
CA ILE A 771 -20.78 -12.47 -100.59
C ILE A 771 -19.79 -11.67 -101.43
N ASN A 772 -19.23 -10.60 -100.86
CA ASN A 772 -18.07 -9.95 -101.45
C ASN A 772 -16.82 -10.79 -101.20
N ILE A 773 -15.95 -10.89 -102.20
CA ILE A 773 -14.66 -11.59 -102.08
C ILE A 773 -13.79 -10.81 -101.09
N ASP A 774 -13.15 -11.53 -100.18
CA ASP A 774 -12.10 -11.01 -99.32
C ASP A 774 -10.94 -12.02 -99.22
N ASP A 775 -9.82 -11.59 -98.65
CA ASP A 775 -8.55 -12.33 -98.66
C ASP A 775 -8.63 -13.70 -97.98
N ASN A 776 -9.58 -13.86 -97.05
CA ASN A 776 -9.81 -15.10 -96.33
C ASN A 776 -10.68 -16.12 -97.10
N LEU A 777 -11.52 -15.65 -98.02
CA LEU A 777 -12.51 -16.44 -98.75
C LEU A 777 -12.17 -16.52 -100.25
N ASP A 778 -10.92 -16.89 -100.53
CA ASP A 778 -10.37 -17.05 -101.87
C ASP A 778 -10.97 -18.25 -102.63
N LYS A 779 -10.61 -18.36 -103.91
CA LYS A 779 -11.09 -19.43 -104.79
C LYS A 779 -10.70 -20.82 -104.26
N ASP A 780 -9.51 -20.97 -103.72
CA ASP A 780 -8.96 -22.25 -103.27
C ASP A 780 -9.70 -22.76 -102.02
N PHE A 781 -10.00 -21.86 -101.08
CA PHE A 781 -10.82 -22.18 -99.91
C PHE A 781 -12.27 -22.48 -100.31
N LEU A 782 -12.86 -21.74 -101.25
CA LEU A 782 -14.20 -22.03 -101.80
C LEU A 782 -14.28 -23.41 -102.48
N ASP A 783 -13.25 -23.79 -103.25
CA ASP A 783 -13.15 -25.13 -103.83
C ASP A 783 -13.00 -26.19 -102.73
N THR A 784 -12.24 -25.91 -101.68
CA THR A 784 -12.13 -26.80 -100.49
C THR A 784 -13.49 -26.99 -99.81
N LEU A 785 -14.27 -25.91 -99.61
CA LEU A 785 -15.63 -25.97 -99.07
C LEU A 785 -16.59 -26.77 -99.97
N LYS A 786 -16.43 -26.69 -101.30
CA LYS A 786 -17.21 -27.46 -102.27
C LYS A 786 -16.85 -28.94 -102.24
N ILE A 787 -15.56 -29.28 -102.16
CA ILE A 787 -15.05 -30.66 -102.05
C ILE A 787 -15.55 -31.30 -100.76
N LYS A 788 -15.40 -30.61 -99.63
CA LYS A 788 -15.89 -31.07 -98.32
C LYS A 788 -17.42 -31.22 -98.30
N GLY A 789 -18.13 -30.45 -99.13
CA GLY A 789 -19.59 -30.50 -99.25
C GLY A 789 -20.32 -29.49 -98.37
N VAL A 790 -19.64 -28.46 -97.88
CA VAL A 790 -20.25 -27.32 -97.18
C VAL A 790 -21.16 -26.53 -98.12
N ILE A 791 -20.72 -26.37 -99.37
CA ILE A 791 -21.47 -25.72 -100.47
C ILE A 791 -21.65 -26.69 -101.66
N SER A 792 -22.62 -26.45 -102.54
CA SER A 792 -22.86 -27.29 -103.73
C SER A 792 -22.06 -26.80 -104.94
N SER A 793 -21.97 -25.49 -105.11
CA SER A 793 -21.19 -24.82 -106.15
C SER A 793 -21.05 -23.34 -105.81
N PHE A 794 -20.15 -22.64 -106.46
CA PHE A 794 -20.03 -21.19 -106.42
C PHE A 794 -19.74 -20.65 -107.83
N THR A 795 -20.09 -19.39 -108.06
CA THR A 795 -19.92 -18.69 -109.35
C THR A 795 -19.55 -17.25 -109.08
N PHE A 796 -18.42 -16.81 -109.62
CA PHE A 796 -18.02 -15.40 -109.64
C PHE A 796 -19.02 -14.62 -110.51
N LEU A 797 -19.66 -13.60 -109.96
CA LEU A 797 -20.57 -12.72 -110.69
C LEU A 797 -19.81 -11.54 -111.31
N ASN A 798 -18.75 -11.10 -110.64
CA ASN A 798 -17.77 -10.12 -111.07
C ASN A 798 -16.50 -10.28 -110.22
N ASP A 799 -15.54 -9.37 -110.37
CA ASP A 799 -14.24 -9.41 -109.67
C ASP A 799 -14.33 -9.19 -108.16
N TYR A 800 -15.51 -8.85 -107.62
CA TYR A 800 -15.70 -8.50 -106.21
C TYR A 800 -16.83 -9.28 -105.51
N GLU A 801 -17.69 -10.01 -106.23
CA GLU A 801 -18.89 -10.68 -105.70
C GLU A 801 -19.00 -12.13 -106.18
N VAL A 802 -19.20 -13.06 -105.23
CA VAL A 802 -19.39 -14.50 -105.50
C VAL A 802 -20.79 -14.92 -105.09
N LYS A 803 -21.47 -15.64 -105.99
CA LYS A 803 -22.70 -16.36 -105.71
C LYS A 803 -22.39 -17.76 -105.22
N ILE A 804 -22.74 -18.06 -103.97
CA ILE A 804 -22.56 -19.37 -103.34
C ILE A 804 -23.90 -20.12 -103.32
N ASN A 805 -23.93 -21.32 -103.90
CA ASN A 805 -25.09 -22.21 -103.88
C ASN A 805 -24.96 -23.18 -102.69
N ARG A 806 -25.97 -23.20 -101.81
CA ARG A 806 -25.97 -24.08 -100.63
C ARG A 806 -26.17 -25.54 -101.06
N LYS A 807 -25.55 -26.48 -100.33
CA LYS A 807 -25.83 -27.92 -100.45
C LYS A 807 -26.95 -28.29 -99.48
N GLN A 808 -28.01 -28.90 -99.99
CA GLN A 808 -29.19 -29.30 -99.21
C GLN A 808 -28.80 -30.47 -98.27
N ASN A 809 -28.88 -30.26 -96.95
CA ASN A 809 -28.70 -31.35 -95.99
C ASN A 809 -29.93 -32.28 -96.09
N LYS A 810 -29.78 -33.48 -96.66
CA LYS A 810 -30.74 -34.56 -96.39
C LYS A 810 -30.70 -34.84 -94.88
N LYS A 811 -31.86 -34.94 -94.23
CA LYS A 811 -31.98 -35.34 -92.82
C LYS A 811 -31.05 -36.52 -92.54
N LEU A 812 -30.04 -36.32 -91.70
CA LEU A 812 -29.37 -37.38 -90.95
C LEU A 812 -30.11 -37.43 -89.61
N ASN A 813 -30.73 -38.58 -89.32
CA ASN A 813 -31.29 -38.88 -88.00
C ASN A 813 -30.18 -38.95 -86.95
#